data_AF-A0A3S1C1X0-F1
#
_entry.id   AF-A0A3S1C1X0-F1
#
_cell.length_a   1.000
_cell.length_b   1.000
_cell.length_c   1.000
_cell.angle_alpha   90.00
_cell.angle_beta   90.00
_cell.angle_gamma   90.00
#
_symmetry.space_group_name_H-M   'P 1'
#
loop_
_entity.id
_entity.type
_entity.pdbx_description
1 polymer ?
#
loop_
_entity_poly.entity_id
_entity_poly.type
_entity_poly.pdbx_seq_one_letter_code
_entity_poly.pdbx_strand_id
1 'polypeptide(L)'
;MKLLTLPSQGGLRLALQTSAVFRNSTICTGLPRQSPHHLCRKHSFQVPRQPGSSSSYRTCTKPEVLTTTVQARSLFNQRRYHKSLTTAASVQFQFHRPTGKSGSGLGRKMFHSSTDSDGGVHAGGSSLQPMEVASNIFAHAVSSVLPHQMIEKNLDYEAATSTLRVASREYLLRHNVHVVGFGKAVLGMARALEDSIGDHVVDGVVSIPVGSRDALEKAGLRDMLLPAGSKIRVLEGAGDNLPDEAAMQAAREIAEIVQAAGPDDILVVLISGGGSALLPYPEPPLTLEDTLTVTRLLARSGVTILDLNLVRKQLERLKGGGLARLARPAKVVSLILSDIVGDDLGFIASGPTVADTSTAQNCLDLFQRFHVTASVPASVMTFLQAKAATGQASAEDFSHVTNVLIGTNRIACEAACSKSSSLGFLPYVLSTELCGEAKSVDSVKRIEVKIEGHRSNVDVNTNLLRARLLSEFGLSENSLREIDRLVLKAQQSDSARGVCVVAGGETTVTVRGKGKGGRNQEMALAAGMELHRLSGNNNTVQSDNQAGSSPTSSAAGSDLIQPSAGDLVFLSGGTDGQDGPTSAAGGIVDGNFLARASQAGLDVGEYLANNDSFTLLSRLGGGSNLVVTGLTGTNVMDLQILLVQLRQS
;
A
#
# COMPACT_ATOMS: atom_id res chain seq x y z
N MET A 1 33.51 14.27 24.29
CA MET A 1 34.62 15.16 24.71
C MET A 1 34.94 16.07 23.53
N LYS A 2 35.05 17.39 23.79
CA LYS A 2 35.12 18.55 22.86
C LYS A 2 33.80 18.96 22.17
N LEU A 3 33.01 19.71 22.94
CA LEU A 3 32.11 20.76 22.47
C LEU A 3 32.92 21.87 21.77
N LEU A 4 32.35 22.45 20.72
CA LEU A 4 32.65 23.81 20.27
C LEU A 4 31.34 24.60 20.29
N THR A 5 31.22 25.45 21.29
CA THR A 5 30.28 26.57 21.39
C THR A 5 30.84 27.79 20.69
N LEU A 6 29.96 28.62 20.10
CA LEU A 6 29.91 30.10 20.06
C LEU A 6 29.00 30.56 18.88
N PRO A 7 28.44 31.79 18.87
CA PRO A 7 27.52 32.39 19.83
C PRO A 7 26.22 32.91 19.17
N SER A 8 25.21 33.17 19.99
CA SER A 8 23.95 33.85 19.65
C SER A 8 24.10 35.37 19.58
N GLN A 9 23.58 36.04 18.54
CA GLN A 9 22.88 37.32 18.63
C GLN A 9 21.99 37.57 17.38
N GLY A 10 20.67 37.65 17.63
CA GLY A 10 19.75 38.69 17.16
C GLY A 10 19.47 38.89 15.67
N GLY A 11 18.21 38.68 15.26
CA GLY A 11 17.63 39.38 14.11
C GLY A 11 16.50 38.67 13.38
N LEU A 12 15.27 38.74 13.92
CA LEU A 12 14.05 38.49 13.14
C LEU A 12 14.00 39.43 11.93
N ARG A 13 13.91 38.89 10.71
CA ARG A 13 13.28 39.57 9.57
C ARG A 13 12.45 38.56 8.77
N LEU A 14 11.14 38.61 9.00
CA LEU A 14 10.13 38.12 8.07
C LEU A 14 10.23 38.98 6.79
N ALA A 15 10.61 38.38 5.67
CA ALA A 15 10.44 38.99 4.36
C ALA A 15 9.26 38.31 3.67
N LEU A 16 8.10 38.96 3.75
CA LEU A 16 7.00 38.76 2.82
C LEU A 16 7.44 39.29 1.46
N GLN A 17 7.62 38.40 0.48
CA GLN A 17 7.64 38.79 -0.92
C GLN A 17 6.41 38.23 -1.62
N THR A 18 5.44 39.13 -1.79
CA THR A 18 4.42 39.09 -2.81
C THR A 18 5.08 39.15 -4.19
N SER A 19 4.87 38.14 -5.03
CA SER A 19 5.18 38.21 -6.46
C SER A 19 3.92 38.01 -7.27
N ALA A 20 3.67 39.00 -8.11
CA ALA A 20 2.46 39.27 -8.84
C ALA A 20 2.14 38.22 -9.90
N VAL A 21 0.85 37.89 -9.99
CA VAL A 21 0.24 37.18 -11.10
C VAL A 21 0.15 38.15 -12.29
N PHE A 22 0.96 37.92 -13.32
CA PHE A 22 0.74 38.53 -14.63
C PHE A 22 -0.35 37.76 -15.37
N ARG A 23 -1.53 38.38 -15.48
CA ARG A 23 -2.54 38.07 -16.50
C ARG A 23 -2.16 38.82 -17.77
N ASN A 24 -2.15 38.12 -18.91
CA ASN A 24 -2.47 38.69 -20.22
C ASN A 24 -3.13 37.62 -21.11
N SER A 25 -4.47 37.67 -21.08
CA SER A 25 -5.40 37.75 -22.21
C SER A 25 -5.07 37.17 -23.61
N THR A 26 -5.93 36.21 -24.01
CA THR A 26 -6.76 36.15 -25.25
C THR A 26 -6.02 35.87 -26.58
N ILE A 27 -6.36 34.85 -27.40
CA ILE A 27 -7.46 34.85 -28.38
C ILE A 27 -7.58 33.50 -29.15
N CYS A 28 -8.85 33.09 -29.33
CA CYS A 28 -9.53 32.35 -30.40
C CYS A 28 -9.39 30.84 -30.73
N THR A 29 -10.60 30.31 -30.86
CA THR A 29 -11.18 29.09 -31.43
C THR A 29 -10.96 28.88 -32.94
N GLY A 30 -10.94 27.61 -33.39
CA GLY A 30 -11.29 27.25 -34.77
C GLY A 30 -10.73 25.90 -35.28
N LEU A 31 -11.60 24.88 -35.42
CA LEU A 31 -11.44 23.70 -36.29
C LEU A 31 -12.07 24.01 -37.68
N PRO A 32 -12.04 23.13 -38.73
CA PRO A 32 -11.06 22.14 -39.21
C PRO A 32 -10.82 22.20 -40.76
N ARG A 33 -9.94 21.33 -41.30
CA ARG A 33 -9.98 20.59 -42.60
C ARG A 33 -8.77 20.69 -43.57
N GLN A 34 -8.48 19.52 -44.16
CA GLN A 34 -7.95 19.20 -45.50
C GLN A 34 -6.43 19.10 -45.77
N SER A 35 -6.00 17.86 -46.04
CA SER A 35 -4.97 17.43 -47.00
C SER A 35 -5.53 17.47 -48.45
N PRO A 36 -4.82 17.09 -49.55
CA PRO A 36 -3.39 16.73 -49.74
C PRO A 36 -2.73 17.44 -50.96
N HIS A 37 -1.41 17.27 -51.21
CA HIS A 37 -0.85 16.90 -52.53
C HIS A 37 0.70 16.79 -52.56
N HIS A 38 1.13 15.82 -53.37
CA HIS A 38 2.46 15.46 -53.86
C HIS A 38 3.43 16.58 -54.25
N LEU A 39 4.75 16.33 -54.10
CA LEU A 39 5.68 16.32 -55.23
C LEU A 39 7.03 15.66 -54.91
N CYS A 40 7.51 14.92 -55.90
CA CYS A 40 8.69 14.07 -55.96
C CYS A 40 9.70 14.71 -56.93
N ARG A 41 11.02 14.66 -56.62
CA ARG A 41 12.18 14.50 -57.55
C ARG A 41 13.49 14.84 -56.81
N LYS A 42 14.40 13.88 -56.62
CA LYS A 42 15.52 13.42 -57.50
C LYS A 42 16.75 14.34 -57.48
N HIS A 43 17.88 13.78 -57.02
CA HIS A 43 19.24 13.72 -57.62
C HIS A 43 20.21 13.29 -56.49
N SER A 44 21.04 12.23 -56.48
CA SER A 44 21.78 11.35 -57.42
C SER A 44 23.30 11.55 -57.30
N PHE A 45 24.02 10.45 -57.01
CA PHE A 45 25.48 10.19 -57.10
C PHE A 45 26.38 10.94 -56.08
N GLN A 46 27.46 10.37 -55.51
CA GLN A 46 28.53 9.56 -56.13
C GLN A 46 29.42 8.87 -55.06
N VAL A 47 29.95 7.69 -55.39
CA VAL A 47 31.03 6.94 -54.67
C VAL A 47 32.37 7.17 -55.39
N PRO A 48 33.52 7.18 -54.70
CA PRO A 48 34.63 6.28 -55.09
C PRO A 48 35.42 5.70 -53.88
N ARG A 49 35.61 4.37 -53.82
CA ARG A 49 36.85 3.59 -54.12
C ARG A 49 38.01 3.69 -53.10
N GLN A 50 38.36 2.54 -52.51
CA GLN A 50 39.70 2.20 -51.99
C GLN A 50 40.71 1.97 -53.13
N PRO A 51 42.03 1.94 -52.85
CA PRO A 51 42.73 0.65 -52.63
C PRO A 51 43.97 0.72 -51.69
N GLY A 52 44.46 -0.44 -51.21
CA GLY A 52 45.88 -0.57 -50.82
C GLY A 52 46.24 -1.57 -49.70
N SER A 53 46.80 -2.71 -50.10
CA SER A 53 47.55 -3.76 -49.35
C SER A 53 48.81 -3.22 -48.61
N SER A 54 49.52 -3.87 -47.67
CA SER A 54 50.08 -5.23 -47.60
C SER A 54 50.96 -5.45 -46.33
N SER A 55 51.20 -6.73 -45.97
CA SER A 55 52.32 -7.32 -45.17
C SER A 55 52.25 -7.17 -43.64
N SER A 56 52.07 -8.20 -42.78
CA SER A 56 52.74 -9.52 -42.53
C SER A 56 53.90 -9.45 -41.54
N TYR A 57 53.74 -10.03 -40.33
CA TYR A 57 54.75 -10.83 -39.61
C TYR A 57 54.08 -11.72 -38.53
N ARG A 58 54.42 -13.01 -38.54
CA ARG A 58 54.23 -13.99 -37.44
C ARG A 58 55.34 -13.78 -36.39
N THR A 59 55.07 -14.00 -35.10
CA THR A 59 55.48 -15.20 -34.32
C THR A 59 55.17 -15.08 -32.82
N CYS A 60 54.86 -16.24 -32.25
CA CYS A 60 54.73 -16.68 -30.85
C CYS A 60 55.36 -15.85 -29.71
N THR A 61 54.67 -15.84 -28.56
CA THR A 61 55.14 -16.49 -27.31
C THR A 61 54.02 -16.54 -26.26
N LYS A 62 53.78 -17.72 -25.68
CA LYS A 62 53.16 -17.88 -24.35
C LYS A 62 54.17 -17.42 -23.29
N PRO A 63 53.69 -17.19 -22.05
CA PRO A 63 54.29 -17.94 -20.96
C PRO A 63 53.26 -18.67 -20.09
N GLU A 64 53.72 -19.81 -19.59
CA GLU A 64 53.11 -20.70 -18.63
C GLU A 64 53.42 -20.29 -17.18
N VAL A 65 52.43 -20.57 -16.31
CA VAL A 65 52.53 -21.20 -14.97
C VAL A 65 53.29 -20.49 -13.84
N LEU A 66 52.57 -20.28 -12.74
CA LEU A 66 53.02 -20.66 -11.39
C LEU A 66 51.80 -20.96 -10.49
N THR A 67 51.54 -22.25 -10.30
CA THR A 67 50.85 -22.81 -9.12
C THR A 67 51.80 -22.75 -7.91
N THR A 68 51.30 -22.50 -6.69
CA THR A 68 51.23 -23.49 -5.58
C THR A 68 50.60 -22.87 -4.32
N THR A 69 49.75 -23.69 -3.72
CA THR A 69 48.95 -23.66 -2.48
C THR A 69 49.73 -23.46 -1.18
N VAL A 70 49.15 -22.75 -0.19
CA VAL A 70 49.27 -23.08 1.27
C VAL A 70 47.97 -22.70 2.00
N GLN A 71 47.40 -23.66 2.74
CA GLN A 71 46.35 -23.52 3.75
C GLN A 71 46.91 -22.95 5.08
N ALA A 72 46.16 -22.14 5.83
CA ALA A 72 46.02 -22.27 7.29
C ALA A 72 44.99 -21.30 7.90
N ARG A 73 44.41 -21.75 9.02
CA ARG A 73 43.23 -21.30 9.77
C ARG A 73 43.45 -20.13 10.74
N SER A 74 42.34 -19.42 10.98
CA SER A 74 41.77 -18.92 12.26
C SER A 74 42.44 -17.80 13.05
N LEU A 75 41.69 -16.74 13.40
CA LEU A 75 40.94 -16.61 14.68
C LEU A 75 40.35 -15.18 14.85
N PHE A 76 39.05 -15.15 15.14
CA PHE A 76 38.36 -14.28 16.10
C PHE A 76 38.67 -12.77 16.22
N ASN A 77 37.61 -11.97 16.01
CA ASN A 77 37.06 -11.16 17.11
C ASN A 77 35.56 -10.87 16.91
N GLN A 78 34.72 -11.81 17.35
CA GLN A 78 33.34 -11.54 17.78
C GLN A 78 33.34 -11.34 19.31
N ARG A 79 32.81 -10.21 19.79
CA ARG A 79 32.29 -10.06 21.15
C ARG A 79 30.90 -9.40 21.01
N ARG A 80 29.81 -10.18 21.11
CA ARG A 80 29.04 -10.51 22.33
C ARG A 80 28.47 -9.29 23.05
N TYR A 81 27.16 -9.11 22.93
CA TYR A 81 26.27 -8.80 24.05
C TYR A 81 24.95 -9.58 23.90
N HIS A 82 24.88 -10.74 24.57
CA HIS A 82 23.64 -11.37 25.00
C HIS A 82 23.94 -12.20 26.27
N LYS A 83 23.41 -11.74 27.41
CA LYS A 83 22.73 -12.50 28.47
C LYS A 83 22.69 -11.69 29.77
N SER A 84 21.48 -11.39 30.23
CA SER A 84 21.11 -11.57 31.64
C SER A 84 19.77 -12.29 31.67
N LEU A 85 19.62 -13.14 32.68
CA LEU A 85 18.73 -14.29 32.79
C LEU A 85 17.52 -14.01 33.71
N THR A 86 16.35 -14.49 33.25
CA THR A 86 15.25 -15.18 33.97
C THR A 86 14.73 -14.67 35.31
N THR A 87 13.40 -14.47 35.38
CA THR A 87 12.53 -15.29 36.23
C THR A 87 11.11 -15.33 35.65
N ALA A 88 10.66 -16.48 35.14
CA ALA A 88 9.24 -16.75 34.92
C ALA A 88 8.98 -18.17 35.44
N ALA A 89 8.24 -18.24 36.53
CA ALA A 89 7.84 -19.47 37.18
C ALA A 89 6.99 -20.30 36.22
N SER A 90 7.41 -21.55 36.02
CA SER A 90 6.65 -22.59 35.35
C SER A 90 5.70 -23.21 36.36
N VAL A 91 4.39 -23.04 36.18
CA VAL A 91 3.38 -23.86 36.85
C VAL A 91 3.14 -25.08 35.96
N GLN A 92 3.71 -26.22 36.35
CA GLN A 92 3.40 -27.53 35.78
C GLN A 92 2.01 -27.97 36.24
N PHE A 93 1.08 -28.16 35.29
CA PHE A 93 -0.08 -29.02 35.52
C PHE A 93 0.28 -30.46 35.11
N GLN A 94 0.39 -31.35 36.09
CA GLN A 94 0.37 -32.80 35.87
C GLN A 94 -1.07 -33.24 35.61
N PHE A 95 -1.34 -33.81 34.43
CA PHE A 95 -2.53 -34.63 34.23
C PHE A 95 -2.12 -36.10 34.08
N HIS A 96 -2.56 -36.91 35.04
CA HIS A 96 -2.57 -38.37 34.98
C HIS A 96 -3.35 -38.84 33.75
N ARG A 97 -2.76 -39.71 32.94
CA ARG A 97 -3.50 -40.53 31.96
C ARG A 97 -4.06 -41.77 32.66
N PRO A 98 -5.33 -42.10 32.42
CA PRO A 98 -5.75 -43.48 32.32
C PRO A 98 -5.99 -43.85 30.85
N THR A 99 -5.64 -45.09 30.56
CA THR A 99 -5.75 -45.82 29.30
C THR A 99 -7.21 -46.10 28.93
N GLY A 100 -7.54 -46.07 27.62
CA GLY A 100 -8.85 -46.50 27.13
C GLY A 100 -8.97 -46.38 25.60
N LYS A 101 -9.35 -47.49 24.95
CA LYS A 101 -9.39 -47.72 23.50
C LYS A 101 -10.58 -47.04 22.79
N SER A 102 -10.40 -46.86 21.48
CA SER A 102 -11.39 -46.89 20.37
C SER A 102 -12.49 -45.83 20.32
N GLY A 103 -12.65 -45.18 19.17
CA GLY A 103 -13.90 -44.50 18.79
C GLY A 103 -13.70 -43.31 17.87
N SER A 104 -14.22 -43.43 16.65
CA SER A 104 -14.43 -42.41 15.63
C SER A 104 -15.27 -41.20 16.09
N GLY A 105 -14.98 -40.01 15.53
CA GLY A 105 -15.98 -38.98 15.23
C GLY A 105 -16.05 -37.73 16.13
N LEU A 106 -16.02 -36.56 15.45
CA LEU A 106 -16.36 -35.18 15.89
C LEU A 106 -15.42 -34.48 16.91
N GLY A 107 -15.03 -33.20 16.74
CA GLY A 107 -15.38 -32.21 15.72
C GLY A 107 -14.54 -30.93 15.85
N ARG A 108 -14.10 -30.40 14.70
CA ARG A 108 -13.60 -29.03 14.50
C ARG A 108 -14.75 -28.05 14.70
N LYS A 109 -14.51 -26.93 15.38
CA LYS A 109 -15.39 -25.75 15.34
C LYS A 109 -14.61 -24.54 14.82
N MET A 110 -15.29 -23.84 13.93
CA MET A 110 -15.07 -22.50 13.35
C MET A 110 -14.28 -22.39 12.04
N PHE A 111 -14.94 -21.67 11.13
CA PHE A 111 -14.65 -21.32 9.74
C PHE A 111 -14.83 -22.44 8.70
N HIS A 112 -16.07 -22.65 8.26
CA HIS A 112 -16.41 -23.01 6.88
C HIS A 112 -17.66 -22.21 6.45
N SER A 113 -17.59 -21.62 5.27
CA SER A 113 -18.70 -21.04 4.52
C SER A 113 -19.72 -22.12 4.16
N SER A 114 -21.01 -21.82 4.30
CA SER A 114 -22.08 -22.66 3.76
C SER A 114 -22.96 -21.81 2.86
N THR A 115 -23.11 -22.29 1.64
CA THR A 115 -24.03 -21.84 0.60
C THR A 115 -25.46 -22.25 0.94
N ASP A 116 -26.40 -21.48 0.41
CA ASP A 116 -27.84 -21.53 0.68
C ASP A 116 -28.50 -22.90 0.51
N SER A 117 -29.43 -23.22 1.42
CA SER A 117 -30.64 -23.98 1.11
C SER A 117 -31.77 -23.59 2.07
N ASP A 118 -32.92 -23.28 1.48
CA ASP A 118 -34.18 -22.92 2.13
C ASP A 118 -34.61 -23.94 3.19
N GLY A 119 -34.91 -23.44 4.38
CA GLY A 119 -35.41 -24.25 5.50
C GLY A 119 -35.67 -23.37 6.71
N GLY A 120 -36.88 -22.80 6.79
CA GLY A 120 -37.32 -21.97 7.90
C GLY A 120 -37.23 -22.69 9.24
N VAL A 121 -36.29 -22.24 10.07
CA VAL A 121 -36.27 -22.49 11.52
C VAL A 121 -35.91 -21.17 12.18
N HIS A 122 -36.84 -20.63 12.97
CA HIS A 122 -36.62 -19.47 13.82
C HIS A 122 -35.49 -19.75 14.82
N ALA A 123 -34.26 -19.36 14.47
CA ALA A 123 -33.16 -19.23 15.39
C ALA A 123 -33.25 -17.86 16.06
N GLY A 124 -33.39 -17.83 17.39
CA GLY A 124 -33.23 -16.62 18.19
C GLY A 124 -31.81 -16.07 18.00
N GLY A 125 -31.65 -15.11 17.10
CA GLY A 125 -30.37 -14.48 16.79
C GLY A 125 -29.99 -13.49 17.88
N SER A 126 -28.93 -13.77 18.63
CA SER A 126 -28.25 -12.74 19.41
C SER A 126 -27.74 -11.66 18.45
N SER A 127 -28.20 -10.42 18.61
CA SER A 127 -27.71 -9.29 17.82
C SER A 127 -26.20 -9.12 18.02
N LEU A 128 -25.42 -9.14 16.93
CA LEU A 128 -23.97 -8.91 16.97
C LEU A 128 -23.64 -7.59 17.66
N GLN A 129 -22.60 -7.60 18.49
CA GLN A 129 -22.13 -6.39 19.17
C GLN A 129 -21.52 -5.40 18.15
N PRO A 130 -21.59 -4.08 18.37
CA PRO A 130 -21.10 -3.08 17.42
C PRO A 130 -19.63 -3.26 17.02
N MET A 131 -18.76 -3.65 17.95
CA MET A 131 -17.35 -3.93 17.69
C MET A 131 -17.15 -5.18 16.79
N GLU A 132 -17.99 -6.20 16.94
CA GLU A 132 -17.99 -7.39 16.08
C GLU A 132 -18.47 -7.04 14.68
N VAL A 133 -19.47 -6.16 14.56
CA VAL A 133 -19.95 -5.64 13.27
C VAL A 133 -18.81 -4.92 12.53
N ALA A 134 -18.10 -4.01 13.18
CA ALA A 134 -16.96 -3.30 12.56
C ALA A 134 -15.86 -4.26 12.12
N SER A 135 -15.52 -5.24 12.97
CA SER A 135 -14.53 -6.27 12.66
C SER A 135 -14.94 -7.13 11.47
N ASN A 136 -16.22 -7.50 11.36
CA ASN A 136 -16.75 -8.27 10.24
C ASN A 136 -16.74 -7.48 8.93
N ILE A 137 -17.01 -6.17 8.98
CA ILE A 137 -16.90 -5.28 7.82
C ILE A 137 -15.44 -5.20 7.34
N PHE A 138 -14.50 -4.99 8.27
CA PHE A 138 -13.06 -4.96 7.96
C PHE A 138 -12.57 -6.28 7.37
N ALA A 139 -12.90 -7.41 7.98
CA ALA A 139 -12.51 -8.73 7.50
C ALA A 139 -13.06 -9.02 6.10
N HIS A 140 -14.31 -8.62 5.82
CA HIS A 140 -14.88 -8.75 4.47
C HIS A 140 -14.15 -7.87 3.45
N ALA A 141 -13.83 -6.63 3.82
CA ALA A 141 -13.08 -5.72 2.97
C ALA A 141 -11.72 -6.30 2.59
N VAL A 142 -10.95 -6.81 3.57
CA VAL A 142 -9.67 -7.50 3.35
C VAL A 142 -9.87 -8.74 2.47
N SER A 143 -10.90 -9.55 2.73
CA SER A 143 -11.16 -10.76 1.94
C SER A 143 -11.35 -10.46 0.46
N SER A 144 -11.99 -9.34 0.12
CA SER A 144 -12.27 -8.94 -1.28
C SER A 144 -11.01 -8.61 -2.10
N VAL A 145 -9.89 -8.37 -1.43
CA VAL A 145 -8.60 -8.03 -2.02
C VAL A 145 -7.54 -9.10 -1.75
N LEU A 146 -7.96 -10.33 -1.43
CA LEU A 146 -7.05 -11.48 -1.39
C LEU A 146 -6.68 -11.94 -2.81
N PRO A 147 -5.48 -12.52 -3.03
CA PRO A 147 -4.99 -12.87 -4.36
C PRO A 147 -5.98 -13.65 -5.23
N HIS A 148 -6.57 -14.73 -4.74
CA HIS A 148 -7.59 -15.50 -5.48
C HIS A 148 -8.80 -14.67 -5.84
N GLN A 149 -9.35 -13.89 -4.90
CA GLN A 149 -10.52 -13.05 -5.15
C GLN A 149 -10.25 -11.98 -6.22
N MET A 150 -9.07 -11.36 -6.18
CA MET A 150 -8.69 -10.35 -7.18
C MET A 150 -8.48 -10.97 -8.56
N ILE A 151 -7.85 -12.14 -8.65
CA ILE A 151 -7.60 -12.81 -9.93
C ILE A 151 -8.92 -13.34 -10.52
N GLU A 152 -9.70 -14.11 -9.78
CA GLU A 152 -10.96 -14.70 -10.24
C GLU A 152 -11.97 -13.63 -10.71
N LYS A 153 -12.02 -12.48 -10.03
CA LYS A 153 -12.93 -11.38 -10.40
C LYS A 153 -12.52 -10.67 -11.69
N ASN A 154 -11.24 -10.73 -12.07
CA ASN A 154 -10.69 -9.97 -13.20
C ASN A 154 -10.27 -10.84 -14.39
N LEU A 155 -10.27 -12.17 -14.23
CA LEU A 155 -9.91 -13.13 -15.26
C LEU A 155 -11.09 -14.06 -15.50
N ASP A 156 -11.70 -13.95 -16.68
CA ASP A 156 -12.74 -14.85 -17.15
C ASP A 156 -12.12 -15.79 -18.19
N TYR A 157 -11.85 -17.04 -17.79
CA TYR A 157 -11.27 -18.05 -18.67
C TYR A 157 -12.32 -19.09 -19.06
N GLU A 158 -12.58 -19.20 -20.36
CA GLU A 158 -13.48 -20.18 -20.93
C GLU A 158 -12.68 -21.35 -21.53
N ALA A 159 -12.65 -22.47 -20.82
CA ALA A 159 -11.89 -23.67 -21.23
C ALA A 159 -12.33 -24.23 -22.60
N ALA A 160 -13.63 -24.17 -22.91
CA ALA A 160 -14.19 -24.70 -24.16
C ALA A 160 -13.63 -24.01 -25.41
N THR A 161 -13.33 -22.71 -25.31
CA THR A 161 -12.76 -21.91 -26.41
C THR A 161 -11.28 -21.60 -26.19
N SER A 162 -10.72 -21.97 -25.04
CA SER A 162 -9.40 -21.56 -24.57
C SER A 162 -9.21 -20.04 -24.61
N THR A 163 -10.28 -19.29 -24.33
CA THR A 163 -10.27 -17.83 -24.39
C THR A 163 -10.18 -17.25 -22.98
N LEU A 164 -9.17 -16.44 -22.72
CA LEU A 164 -9.05 -15.63 -21.52
C LEU A 164 -9.52 -14.22 -21.82
N ARG A 165 -10.46 -13.71 -21.03
CA ARG A 165 -10.90 -12.33 -21.05
C ARG A 165 -10.33 -11.58 -19.86
N VAL A 166 -9.70 -10.45 -20.15
CA VAL A 166 -9.18 -9.52 -19.15
C VAL A 166 -9.57 -8.10 -19.54
N ALA A 167 -10.27 -7.41 -18.65
CA ALA A 167 -10.92 -6.13 -18.94
C ALA A 167 -11.79 -6.23 -20.23
N SER A 168 -11.51 -5.41 -21.24
CA SER A 168 -12.25 -5.40 -22.52
C SER A 168 -11.56 -6.17 -23.65
N ARG A 169 -10.55 -7.00 -23.34
CA ARG A 169 -9.76 -7.74 -24.33
C ARG A 169 -9.86 -9.24 -24.15
N GLU A 170 -9.77 -9.93 -25.27
CA GLU A 170 -9.76 -11.39 -25.35
C GLU A 170 -8.40 -11.90 -25.84
N TYR A 171 -7.95 -12.99 -25.24
CA TYR A 171 -6.66 -13.62 -25.49
C TYR A 171 -6.88 -15.12 -25.70
N LEU A 172 -6.48 -15.62 -26.87
CA LEU A 172 -6.52 -17.05 -27.15
C LEU A 172 -5.30 -17.73 -26.50
N LEU A 173 -5.55 -18.65 -25.58
CA LEU A 173 -4.53 -19.41 -24.88
C LEU A 173 -4.22 -20.71 -25.61
N ARG A 174 -2.94 -20.95 -25.91
CA ARG A 174 -2.45 -22.12 -26.67
C ARG A 174 -1.13 -22.64 -26.13
N HIS A 175 -1.00 -22.71 -24.80
CA HIS A 175 0.27 -23.02 -24.13
C HIS A 175 1.37 -22.03 -24.55
N ASN A 176 1.04 -20.75 -24.45
CA ASN A 176 1.81 -19.60 -24.93
C ASN A 176 1.81 -18.46 -23.88
N VAL A 177 1.59 -18.80 -22.60
CA VAL A 177 1.54 -17.82 -21.51
C VAL A 177 2.86 -17.85 -20.75
N HIS A 178 3.53 -16.70 -20.68
CA HIS A 178 4.70 -16.47 -19.84
C HIS A 178 4.30 -15.63 -18.64
N VAL A 179 4.72 -16.02 -17.43
CA VAL A 179 4.35 -15.30 -16.20
C VAL A 179 5.58 -14.68 -15.57
N VAL A 180 5.60 -13.36 -15.46
CA VAL A 180 6.63 -12.65 -14.68
C VAL A 180 5.98 -11.85 -13.57
N GLY A 181 6.67 -11.69 -12.43
CA GLY A 181 6.13 -10.87 -11.38
C GLY A 181 7.14 -10.39 -10.35
N PHE A 182 6.80 -9.32 -9.66
CA PHE A 182 7.68 -8.72 -8.64
C PHE A 182 6.86 -7.94 -7.61
N GLY A 183 7.10 -8.23 -6.33
CA GLY A 183 6.39 -7.57 -5.23
C GLY A 183 6.07 -8.50 -4.06
N LYS A 184 5.62 -7.91 -2.94
CA LYS A 184 5.31 -8.59 -1.68
C LYS A 184 4.16 -9.61 -1.79
N ALA A 185 3.12 -9.32 -2.57
CA ALA A 185 1.91 -10.16 -2.69
C ALA A 185 1.93 -11.07 -3.93
N VAL A 186 2.96 -10.96 -4.77
CA VAL A 186 3.00 -11.62 -6.08
C VAL A 186 3.01 -13.13 -5.98
N LEU A 187 3.55 -13.73 -4.91
CA LEU A 187 3.51 -15.18 -4.75
C LEU A 187 2.08 -15.73 -4.70
N GLY A 188 1.21 -15.10 -3.90
CA GLY A 188 -0.21 -15.45 -3.86
C GLY A 188 -0.92 -15.16 -5.19
N MET A 189 -0.58 -14.07 -5.87
CA MET A 189 -1.15 -13.73 -7.18
C MET A 189 -0.77 -14.76 -8.24
N ALA A 190 0.49 -15.21 -8.25
CA ALA A 190 0.99 -16.22 -9.16
C ALA A 190 0.28 -17.56 -8.92
N ARG A 191 0.05 -17.91 -7.65
CA ARG A 191 -0.68 -19.11 -7.28
C ARG A 191 -2.14 -19.07 -7.79
N ALA A 192 -2.84 -17.97 -7.56
CA ALA A 192 -4.20 -17.78 -8.06
C ALA A 192 -4.28 -17.79 -9.60
N LEU A 193 -3.29 -17.22 -10.28
CA LEU A 193 -3.19 -17.28 -11.75
C LEU A 193 -2.97 -18.72 -12.24
N GLU A 194 -2.07 -19.48 -11.60
CA GLU A 194 -1.80 -20.86 -11.96
C GLU A 194 -3.02 -21.77 -11.72
N ASP A 195 -3.81 -21.50 -10.68
CA ASP A 195 -5.10 -22.18 -10.47
C ASP A 195 -6.11 -21.90 -11.60
N SER A 196 -6.03 -20.72 -12.22
CA SER A 196 -6.99 -20.30 -13.26
C SER A 196 -6.60 -20.77 -14.66
N ILE A 197 -5.31 -20.64 -15.03
CA ILE A 197 -4.83 -20.86 -16.40
C ILE A 197 -3.49 -21.64 -16.48
N GLY A 198 -3.11 -22.34 -15.41
CA GLY A 198 -1.80 -23.00 -15.27
C GLY A 198 -1.44 -23.97 -16.40
N ASP A 199 -2.43 -24.62 -17.01
CA ASP A 199 -2.22 -25.51 -18.15
C ASP A 199 -1.58 -24.80 -19.34
N HIS A 200 -1.86 -23.51 -19.52
CA HIS A 200 -1.33 -22.70 -20.61
C HIS A 200 -0.02 -21.97 -20.29
N VAL A 201 0.43 -21.99 -19.03
CA VAL A 201 1.71 -21.41 -18.62
C VAL A 201 2.84 -22.25 -19.22
N VAL A 202 3.84 -21.58 -19.82
CA VAL A 202 5.01 -22.22 -20.45
C VAL A 202 6.21 -22.16 -19.52
N ASP A 203 6.49 -20.97 -19.01
CA ASP A 203 7.48 -20.71 -17.98
C ASP A 203 7.08 -19.47 -17.18
N GLY A 204 7.82 -19.21 -16.11
CA GLY A 204 7.68 -17.96 -15.40
C GLY A 204 8.70 -17.77 -14.30
N VAL A 205 8.78 -16.54 -13.81
CA VAL A 205 9.60 -16.19 -12.66
C VAL A 205 8.96 -15.06 -11.86
N VAL A 206 8.93 -15.20 -10.54
CA VAL A 206 8.48 -14.15 -9.63
C VAL A 206 9.55 -13.78 -8.61
N SER A 207 9.78 -12.49 -8.43
CA SER A 207 10.73 -11.89 -7.48
C SER A 207 9.99 -11.40 -6.24
N ILE A 208 10.26 -11.99 -5.08
CA ILE A 208 9.58 -11.69 -3.82
C ILE A 208 10.58 -11.38 -2.70
N PRO A 209 10.17 -10.71 -1.60
CA PRO A 209 11.07 -10.44 -0.48
C PRO A 209 11.63 -11.72 0.14
N VAL A 210 12.86 -11.66 0.65
CA VAL A 210 13.48 -12.75 1.43
C VAL A 210 12.59 -13.20 2.60
N GLY A 211 12.39 -14.51 2.72
CA GLY A 211 11.62 -15.12 3.80
C GLY A 211 10.10 -15.07 3.61
N SER A 212 9.61 -14.60 2.46
CA SER A 212 8.17 -14.52 2.18
C SER A 212 7.53 -15.91 2.13
N ARG A 213 8.19 -16.92 1.55
CA ARG A 213 7.66 -18.30 1.54
C ARG A 213 7.53 -18.85 2.95
N ASP A 214 8.59 -18.73 3.74
CA ASP A 214 8.64 -19.19 5.13
C ASP A 214 7.56 -18.51 5.97
N ALA A 215 7.32 -17.21 5.74
CA ALA A 215 6.29 -16.46 6.46
C ALA A 215 4.88 -16.97 6.13
N LEU A 216 4.56 -17.19 4.85
CA LEU A 216 3.27 -17.76 4.43
C LEU A 216 3.08 -19.19 4.95
N GLU A 217 4.13 -20.02 4.92
CA GLU A 217 4.05 -21.40 5.41
C GLU A 217 3.81 -21.44 6.92
N LYS A 218 4.53 -20.61 7.70
CA LYS A 218 4.32 -20.49 9.16
C LYS A 218 2.96 -19.92 9.51
N ALA A 219 2.41 -19.04 8.67
CA ALA A 219 1.05 -18.52 8.80
C ALA A 219 -0.04 -19.53 8.39
N GLY A 220 0.32 -20.67 7.80
CA GLY A 220 -0.62 -21.68 7.34
C GLY A 220 -1.29 -21.36 6.00
N LEU A 221 -0.82 -20.35 5.27
CA LEU A 221 -1.35 -19.87 3.98
C LEU A 221 -0.78 -20.68 2.81
N ARG A 222 -0.95 -22.01 2.87
CA ARG A 222 -0.43 -22.94 1.86
C ARG A 222 -1.11 -22.80 0.51
N ASP A 223 -2.35 -22.32 0.52
CA ASP A 223 -3.13 -21.96 -0.66
C ASP A 223 -2.53 -20.78 -1.44
N MET A 224 -1.62 -20.00 -0.84
CA MET A 224 -0.86 -18.94 -1.52
C MET A 224 0.52 -19.39 -2.05
N LEU A 225 0.91 -20.64 -1.82
CA LEU A 225 2.18 -21.19 -2.28
C LEU A 225 1.99 -21.94 -3.59
N LEU A 226 2.92 -21.76 -4.53
CA LEU A 226 2.94 -22.52 -5.78
C LEU A 226 3.13 -24.02 -5.50
N PRO A 227 2.41 -24.90 -6.23
CA PRO A 227 2.49 -26.35 -6.05
C PRO A 227 3.84 -26.90 -6.50
N ALA A 228 4.15 -28.11 -6.02
CA ALA A 228 5.31 -28.86 -6.50
C ALA A 228 5.15 -29.16 -8.00
N GLY A 229 6.12 -28.71 -8.82
CA GLY A 229 6.06 -28.84 -10.28
C GLY A 229 5.52 -27.63 -11.03
N SER A 230 5.21 -26.52 -10.33
CA SER A 230 4.89 -25.25 -10.98
C SER A 230 5.97 -24.86 -12.00
N LYS A 231 5.52 -24.32 -13.14
CA LYS A 231 6.40 -23.76 -14.17
C LYS A 231 6.91 -22.37 -13.81
N ILE A 232 6.32 -21.76 -12.78
CA ILE A 232 6.69 -20.44 -12.27
C ILE A 232 7.74 -20.63 -11.18
N ARG A 233 8.95 -20.15 -11.45
CA ARG A 233 10.03 -20.13 -10.45
C ARG A 233 9.83 -18.97 -9.49
N VAL A 234 10.20 -19.17 -8.24
CA VAL A 234 10.17 -18.10 -7.24
C VAL A 234 11.62 -17.80 -6.86
N LEU A 235 11.97 -16.52 -6.83
CA LEU A 235 13.27 -16.01 -6.42
C LEU A 235 13.08 -15.01 -5.28
N GLU A 236 13.86 -15.17 -4.22
CA GLU A 236 13.79 -14.33 -3.04
C GLU A 236 14.97 -13.36 -3.01
N GLY A 237 14.69 -12.07 -2.79
CA GLY A 237 15.70 -11.02 -2.74
C GLY A 237 15.18 -9.77 -2.04
N ALA A 238 15.87 -8.67 -2.24
CA ALA A 238 15.57 -7.37 -1.64
C ALA A 238 15.47 -7.38 -0.10
N GLY A 239 16.52 -7.86 0.58
CA GLY A 239 16.62 -7.76 2.03
C GLY A 239 16.39 -6.33 2.54
N ASP A 240 15.65 -6.19 3.65
CA ASP A 240 15.26 -4.89 4.23
C ASP A 240 14.55 -3.94 3.24
N ASN A 241 13.87 -4.49 2.22
CA ASN A 241 13.18 -3.73 1.17
C ASN A 241 14.12 -2.81 0.35
N LEU A 242 15.39 -3.20 0.22
CA LEU A 242 16.40 -2.53 -0.59
C LEU A 242 16.83 -3.43 -1.75
N PRO A 243 17.09 -2.89 -2.96
CA PRO A 243 17.65 -3.69 -4.05
C PRO A 243 18.95 -4.39 -3.65
N ASP A 244 19.09 -5.66 -4.02
CA ASP A 244 20.29 -6.47 -3.83
C ASP A 244 20.60 -7.33 -5.06
N GLU A 245 21.73 -8.03 -5.03
CA GLU A 245 22.18 -8.90 -6.13
C GLU A 245 21.19 -10.04 -6.42
N ALA A 246 20.50 -10.55 -5.40
CA ALA A 246 19.50 -11.61 -5.58
C ALA A 246 18.28 -11.08 -6.35
N ALA A 247 17.78 -9.90 -5.98
CA ALA A 247 16.71 -9.21 -6.71
C ALA A 247 17.15 -8.83 -8.13
N MET A 248 18.42 -8.41 -8.33
CA MET A 248 18.94 -8.12 -9.67
C MET A 248 19.03 -9.38 -10.53
N GLN A 249 19.44 -10.51 -9.96
CA GLN A 249 19.42 -11.79 -10.66
C GLN A 249 17.99 -12.19 -11.04
N ALA A 250 17.01 -11.98 -10.17
CA ALA A 250 15.61 -12.19 -10.51
C ALA A 250 15.12 -11.26 -11.63
N ALA A 251 15.48 -9.98 -11.58
CA ALA A 251 15.14 -9.01 -12.62
C ALA A 251 15.79 -9.37 -13.97
N ARG A 252 16.99 -9.95 -13.95
CA ARG A 252 17.65 -10.49 -15.15
C ARG A 252 16.87 -11.66 -15.75
N GLU A 253 16.47 -12.65 -14.94
CA GLU A 253 15.66 -13.76 -15.42
C GLU A 253 14.30 -13.29 -15.97
N ILE A 254 13.69 -12.29 -15.33
CA ILE A 254 12.48 -11.62 -15.84
C ILE A 254 12.78 -11.04 -17.23
N ALA A 255 13.86 -10.26 -17.37
CA ALA A 255 14.23 -9.65 -18.65
C ALA A 255 14.47 -10.69 -19.75
N GLU A 256 15.08 -11.83 -19.42
CA GLU A 256 15.36 -12.93 -20.36
C GLU A 256 14.06 -13.57 -20.87
N ILE A 257 13.09 -13.88 -19.99
CA ILE A 257 11.77 -14.40 -20.38
C ILE A 257 11.01 -13.36 -21.23
N VAL A 258 10.98 -12.11 -20.77
CA VAL A 258 10.27 -11.02 -21.45
C VAL A 258 10.82 -10.78 -22.85
N GLN A 259 12.14 -10.83 -23.02
CA GLN A 259 12.79 -10.63 -24.32
C GLN A 259 12.61 -11.82 -25.28
N ALA A 260 12.43 -13.03 -24.75
CA ALA A 260 12.23 -14.23 -25.55
C ALA A 260 10.80 -14.39 -26.08
N ALA A 261 9.82 -13.72 -25.45
CA ALA A 261 8.40 -13.81 -25.82
C ALA A 261 8.13 -13.30 -27.25
N GLY A 262 7.48 -14.14 -28.04
CA GLY A 262 7.12 -13.89 -29.43
C GLY A 262 5.77 -13.18 -29.62
N PRO A 263 5.40 -12.85 -30.87
CA PRO A 263 4.17 -12.13 -31.20
C PRO A 263 2.88 -12.90 -30.89
N ASP A 264 2.96 -14.24 -30.88
CA ASP A 264 1.84 -15.12 -30.54
C ASP A 264 1.72 -15.37 -29.04
N ASP A 265 2.70 -14.94 -28.24
CA ASP A 265 2.76 -15.18 -26.81
C ASP A 265 2.03 -14.08 -26.02
N ILE A 266 1.60 -14.48 -24.83
CA ILE A 266 0.95 -13.61 -23.85
C ILE A 266 1.85 -13.55 -22.63
N LEU A 267 2.35 -12.36 -22.33
CA LEU A 267 3.10 -12.08 -21.12
C LEU A 267 2.13 -11.57 -20.05
N VAL A 268 1.92 -12.35 -19.00
CA VAL A 268 1.21 -11.90 -17.80
C VAL A 268 2.23 -11.34 -16.80
N VAL A 269 2.05 -10.08 -16.41
CA VAL A 269 2.92 -9.36 -15.48
C VAL A 269 2.19 -9.13 -14.17
N LEU A 270 2.66 -9.74 -13.09
CA LEU A 270 2.09 -9.59 -11.75
C LEU A 270 2.87 -8.55 -10.96
N ILE A 271 2.19 -7.47 -10.56
CA ILE A 271 2.83 -6.34 -9.87
C ILE A 271 2.15 -6.10 -8.53
N SER A 272 2.94 -5.98 -7.47
CA SER A 272 2.46 -5.49 -6.18
C SER A 272 3.46 -4.54 -5.52
N GLY A 273 3.10 -4.04 -4.35
CA GLY A 273 3.99 -3.25 -3.48
C GLY A 273 5.39 -3.84 -3.28
N GLY A 274 6.39 -2.97 -3.15
CA GLY A 274 7.82 -3.34 -3.04
C GLY A 274 8.53 -3.60 -4.38
N GLY A 275 7.82 -3.57 -5.50
CA GLY A 275 8.37 -3.89 -6.83
C GLY A 275 9.62 -3.10 -7.24
N SER A 276 9.78 -1.84 -6.80
CA SER A 276 10.98 -1.05 -7.13
C SER A 276 12.29 -1.68 -6.61
N ALA A 277 12.25 -2.35 -5.46
CA ALA A 277 13.39 -3.05 -4.87
C ALA A 277 13.58 -4.46 -5.43
N LEU A 278 12.50 -5.08 -5.91
CA LEU A 278 12.47 -6.46 -6.42
C LEU A 278 12.69 -6.58 -7.94
N LEU A 279 12.68 -5.45 -8.66
CA LEU A 279 12.99 -5.37 -10.08
C LEU A 279 14.17 -4.42 -10.40
N PRO A 280 15.33 -4.53 -9.73
CA PRO A 280 16.48 -3.69 -10.06
C PRO A 280 17.21 -4.24 -11.28
N TYR A 281 17.35 -3.43 -12.33
CA TYR A 281 18.05 -3.84 -13.55
C TYR A 281 18.72 -2.63 -14.20
N PRO A 282 19.89 -2.19 -13.66
CA PRO A 282 20.62 -1.04 -14.16
C PRO A 282 20.92 -1.13 -15.67
N GLU A 283 20.80 -0.01 -16.38
CA GLU A 283 21.14 0.07 -17.80
C GLU A 283 22.67 0.06 -17.98
N PRO A 284 23.27 -0.87 -18.74
CA PRO A 284 24.71 -0.86 -18.98
C PRO A 284 25.18 0.48 -19.59
N PRO A 285 26.35 1.02 -19.16
CA PRO A 285 27.37 0.40 -18.31
C PRO A 285 27.15 0.61 -16.80
N LEU A 286 25.98 1.09 -16.36
CA LEU A 286 25.71 1.30 -14.94
C LEU A 286 25.64 -0.02 -14.18
N THR A 287 26.09 0.01 -12.94
CA THR A 287 26.06 -1.13 -12.01
C THR A 287 24.96 -0.95 -10.96
N LEU A 288 24.67 -2.02 -10.21
CA LEU A 288 23.75 -1.94 -9.08
C LEU A 288 24.27 -0.97 -8.00
N GLU A 289 25.58 -0.94 -7.77
CA GLU A 289 26.16 -0.02 -6.78
C GLU A 289 26.02 1.45 -7.23
N ASP A 290 26.10 1.74 -8.53
CA ASP A 290 25.84 3.09 -9.05
C ASP A 290 24.41 3.55 -8.72
N THR A 291 23.41 2.73 -9.03
CA THR A 291 21.99 3.08 -8.81
C THR A 291 21.64 3.14 -7.32
N LEU A 292 22.22 2.27 -6.50
CA LEU A 292 22.10 2.32 -5.04
C LEU A 292 22.76 3.56 -4.43
N THR A 293 23.95 3.93 -4.91
CA THR A 293 24.65 5.13 -4.46
C THR A 293 23.83 6.38 -4.71
N VAL A 294 23.30 6.53 -5.93
CA VAL A 294 22.42 7.67 -6.28
C VAL A 294 21.14 7.65 -5.45
N THR A 295 20.51 6.49 -5.30
CA THR A 295 19.30 6.35 -4.48
C THR A 295 19.53 6.79 -3.03
N ARG A 296 20.63 6.34 -2.40
CA ARG A 296 21.00 6.72 -1.02
C ARG A 296 21.32 8.20 -0.90
N LEU A 297 22.05 8.75 -1.89
CA LEU A 297 22.38 10.18 -1.95
C LEU A 297 21.11 11.03 -1.97
N LEU A 298 20.20 10.75 -2.90
CA LEU A 298 18.96 11.49 -3.06
C LEU A 298 18.06 11.37 -1.83
N ALA A 299 17.89 10.16 -1.29
CA ALA A 299 17.08 9.95 -0.08
C ALA A 299 17.60 10.77 1.12
N ARG A 300 18.93 10.93 1.25
CA ARG A 300 19.54 11.75 2.31
C ARG A 300 19.41 13.25 2.07
N SER A 301 19.26 13.68 0.82
CA SER A 301 19.10 15.08 0.43
C SER A 301 17.67 15.60 0.52
N GLY A 302 16.73 14.79 1.04
CA GLY A 302 15.35 15.22 1.27
C GLY A 302 14.51 15.33 0.00
N VAL A 303 14.89 14.64 -1.08
CA VAL A 303 14.06 14.61 -2.29
C VAL A 303 12.75 13.85 -2.03
N THR A 304 11.71 14.17 -2.80
CA THR A 304 10.46 13.43 -2.71
C THR A 304 10.59 12.03 -3.32
N ILE A 305 9.67 11.12 -3.00
CA ILE A 305 9.63 9.80 -3.66
C ILE A 305 9.39 9.93 -5.18
N LEU A 306 8.69 10.98 -5.61
CA LEU A 306 8.45 11.29 -7.02
C LEU A 306 9.75 11.64 -7.74
N ASP A 307 10.55 12.53 -7.14
CA ASP A 307 11.88 12.91 -7.61
C ASP A 307 12.81 11.69 -7.68
N LEU A 308 12.75 10.80 -6.69
CA LEU A 308 13.57 9.61 -6.64
C LEU A 308 13.18 8.59 -7.73
N ASN A 309 11.87 8.38 -7.93
CA ASN A 309 11.36 7.51 -8.98
C ASN A 309 11.67 8.03 -10.38
N LEU A 310 11.66 9.36 -10.57
CA LEU A 310 12.09 9.99 -11.82
C LEU A 310 13.51 9.54 -12.19
N VAL A 311 14.44 9.59 -11.23
CA VAL A 311 15.83 9.18 -11.48
C VAL A 311 15.93 7.66 -11.72
N ARG A 312 15.26 6.84 -10.91
CA ARG A 312 15.27 5.37 -11.09
C ARG A 312 14.82 4.93 -12.48
N LYS A 313 13.73 5.51 -13.01
CA LYS A 313 13.21 5.20 -14.35
C LYS A 313 14.23 5.47 -15.46
N GLN A 314 15.11 6.47 -15.27
CA GLN A 314 16.12 6.81 -16.27
C GLN A 314 17.36 5.91 -16.21
N LEU A 315 17.68 5.35 -15.04
CA LEU A 315 18.87 4.54 -14.80
C LEU A 315 18.64 3.02 -14.94
N GLU A 316 17.40 2.55 -14.90
CA GLU A 316 17.09 1.12 -14.88
C GLU A 316 16.24 0.69 -16.08
N ARG A 317 16.70 -0.34 -16.78
CA ARG A 317 16.22 -0.79 -18.10
C ARG A 317 14.78 -1.30 -18.09
N LEU A 318 14.29 -1.86 -16.97
CA LEU A 318 12.94 -2.43 -16.88
C LEU A 318 11.89 -1.43 -16.37
N LYS A 319 12.30 -0.30 -15.79
CA LYS A 319 11.38 0.70 -15.21
C LYS A 319 10.91 1.70 -16.29
N GLY A 320 9.89 2.51 -15.97
CA GLY A 320 9.40 3.55 -16.87
C GLY A 320 9.00 3.03 -18.26
N GLY A 321 8.25 1.93 -18.31
CA GLY A 321 7.82 1.27 -19.53
C GLY A 321 8.85 0.29 -20.12
N GLY A 322 10.00 0.12 -19.47
CA GLY A 322 11.11 -0.68 -19.96
C GLY A 322 10.77 -2.16 -20.17
N LEU A 323 10.02 -2.75 -19.24
CA LEU A 323 9.54 -4.12 -19.37
C LEU A 323 8.57 -4.25 -20.55
N ALA A 324 7.61 -3.34 -20.66
CA ALA A 324 6.67 -3.32 -21.80
C ALA A 324 7.37 -3.11 -23.15
N ARG A 325 8.42 -2.29 -23.21
CA ARG A 325 9.25 -2.13 -24.41
C ARG A 325 9.98 -3.41 -24.76
N LEU A 326 10.59 -4.05 -23.75
CA LEU A 326 11.34 -5.29 -23.93
C LEU A 326 10.46 -6.45 -24.39
N ALA A 327 9.18 -6.45 -23.97
CA ALA A 327 8.20 -7.46 -24.33
C ALA A 327 7.75 -7.41 -25.80
N ARG A 328 8.06 -6.35 -26.57
CA ARG A 328 7.60 -6.26 -27.95
C ARG A 328 8.24 -7.38 -28.80
N PRO A 329 7.46 -8.10 -29.62
CA PRO A 329 6.06 -7.82 -30.02
C PRO A 329 4.96 -8.55 -29.24
N ALA A 330 5.27 -9.27 -28.16
CA ALA A 330 4.30 -10.04 -27.38
C ALA A 330 3.19 -9.17 -26.78
N LYS A 331 2.02 -9.77 -26.53
CA LYS A 331 0.91 -9.10 -25.84
C LYS A 331 1.19 -9.07 -24.34
N VAL A 332 0.98 -7.94 -23.69
CA VAL A 332 1.25 -7.79 -22.24
C VAL A 332 -0.05 -7.56 -21.48
N VAL A 333 -0.27 -8.35 -20.44
CA VAL A 333 -1.37 -8.21 -19.49
C VAL A 333 -0.80 -8.01 -18.10
N SER A 334 -0.85 -6.79 -17.58
CA SER A 334 -0.37 -6.48 -16.24
C SER A 334 -1.53 -6.51 -15.24
N LEU A 335 -1.41 -7.35 -14.23
CA LEU A 335 -2.35 -7.45 -13.11
C LEU A 335 -1.70 -6.82 -11.89
N ILE A 336 -2.28 -5.73 -11.42
CA ILE A 336 -1.62 -4.78 -10.52
C ILE A 336 -2.40 -4.67 -9.21
N LEU A 337 -1.70 -4.88 -8.10
CA LEU A 337 -2.14 -4.63 -6.74
C LEU A 337 -1.44 -3.37 -6.23
N SER A 338 -2.21 -2.32 -5.98
CA SER A 338 -1.71 -1.00 -5.58
C SER A 338 -1.65 -0.86 -4.05
N ASP A 339 -0.45 -0.55 -3.55
CA ASP A 339 -0.21 -0.07 -2.19
C ASP A 339 0.16 1.43 -2.16
N ILE A 340 -0.29 2.18 -3.18
CA ILE A 340 0.01 3.60 -3.35
C ILE A 340 -1.30 4.40 -3.35
N VAL A 341 -1.32 5.47 -2.53
CA VAL A 341 -2.43 6.43 -2.51
C VAL A 341 -2.65 7.02 -3.91
N GLY A 342 -3.89 6.95 -4.40
CA GLY A 342 -4.29 7.47 -5.72
C GLY A 342 -4.04 6.51 -6.89
N ASP A 343 -3.47 5.32 -6.65
CA ASP A 343 -3.32 4.24 -7.63
C ASP A 343 -2.60 4.62 -8.96
N ASP A 344 -1.69 5.60 -8.92
CA ASP A 344 -0.94 6.03 -10.11
C ASP A 344 0.01 4.92 -10.59
N LEU A 345 -0.34 4.34 -11.74
CA LEU A 345 0.40 3.25 -12.38
C LEU A 345 1.87 3.60 -12.67
N GLY A 346 2.18 4.88 -12.90
CA GLY A 346 3.54 5.36 -13.13
C GLY A 346 4.41 5.34 -11.87
N PHE A 347 3.80 5.24 -10.69
CA PHE A 347 4.50 5.16 -9.40
C PHE A 347 4.59 3.73 -8.87
N ILE A 348 3.59 2.89 -9.14
CA ILE A 348 3.59 1.48 -8.72
C ILE A 348 4.77 0.75 -9.37
N ALA A 349 5.70 0.26 -8.54
CA ALA A 349 6.96 -0.36 -8.97
C ALA A 349 7.77 0.48 -9.98
N SER A 350 7.60 1.81 -9.97
CA SER A 350 8.20 2.73 -10.96
C SER A 350 7.72 2.52 -12.40
N GLY A 351 6.50 2.02 -12.59
CA GLY A 351 5.77 1.96 -13.86
C GLY A 351 6.45 1.14 -14.97
N PRO A 352 6.84 -0.13 -14.76
CA PRO A 352 7.57 -0.93 -15.75
C PRO A 352 6.77 -1.22 -17.03
N THR A 353 5.43 -1.14 -16.97
CA THR A 353 4.50 -1.43 -18.06
C THR A 353 3.70 -0.21 -18.52
N VAL A 354 4.16 0.98 -18.15
CA VAL A 354 3.48 2.26 -18.40
C VAL A 354 4.46 3.21 -19.07
N ALA A 355 3.98 4.02 -20.02
CA ALA A 355 4.80 5.03 -20.65
C ALA A 355 5.39 6.01 -19.62
N ASP A 356 6.65 6.36 -19.77
CA ASP A 356 7.32 7.34 -18.93
C ASP A 356 7.51 8.66 -19.69
N THR A 357 7.14 9.76 -19.04
CA THR A 357 7.29 11.11 -19.58
C THR A 357 8.58 11.77 -19.09
N SER A 358 9.28 11.17 -18.12
CA SER A 358 10.50 11.74 -17.57
C SER A 358 11.67 11.68 -18.55
N THR A 359 12.62 12.61 -18.40
CA THR A 359 13.84 12.69 -19.22
C THR A 359 15.11 12.59 -18.40
N ALA A 360 16.20 12.21 -19.07
CA ALA A 360 17.54 12.37 -18.52
C ALA A 360 17.85 13.83 -18.15
N GLN A 361 17.32 14.81 -18.89
CA GLN A 361 17.48 16.23 -18.55
C GLN A 361 16.81 16.56 -17.21
N ASN A 362 15.61 16.05 -16.94
CA ASN A 362 14.95 16.25 -15.64
C ASN A 362 15.79 15.70 -14.48
N CYS A 363 16.53 14.60 -14.68
CA CYS A 363 17.44 14.07 -13.66
C CYS A 363 18.60 15.04 -13.38
N LEU A 364 19.20 15.59 -14.44
CA LEU A 364 20.31 16.54 -14.32
C LEU A 364 19.85 17.83 -13.62
N ASP A 365 18.68 18.34 -13.97
CA ASP A 365 18.08 19.53 -13.34
C ASP A 365 17.80 19.28 -11.86
N LEU A 366 17.30 18.08 -11.52
CA LEU A 366 17.05 17.66 -10.15
C LEU A 366 18.35 17.62 -9.34
N PHE A 367 19.44 17.06 -9.88
CA PHE A 367 20.73 17.02 -9.20
C PHE A 367 21.28 18.43 -8.91
N GLN A 368 21.08 19.37 -9.83
CA GLN A 368 21.45 20.77 -9.63
C GLN A 368 20.58 21.44 -8.57
N ARG A 369 19.25 21.25 -8.63
CA ARG A 369 18.28 21.84 -7.70
C ARG A 369 18.53 21.43 -6.26
N PHE A 370 18.94 20.19 -6.02
CA PHE A 370 19.27 19.67 -4.69
C PHE A 370 20.77 19.79 -4.34
N HIS A 371 21.57 20.44 -5.19
CA HIS A 371 23.00 20.67 -4.98
C HIS A 371 23.82 19.38 -4.75
N VAL A 372 23.44 18.28 -5.39
CA VAL A 372 24.09 16.97 -5.25
C VAL A 372 24.97 16.57 -6.44
N THR A 373 25.02 17.37 -7.51
CA THR A 373 25.71 17.04 -8.77
C THR A 373 27.16 16.54 -8.57
N ALA A 374 27.93 17.17 -7.68
CA ALA A 374 29.32 16.79 -7.42
C ALA A 374 29.47 15.45 -6.67
N SER A 375 28.40 14.95 -6.05
CA SER A 375 28.36 13.69 -5.30
C SER A 375 27.79 12.53 -6.10
N VAL A 376 27.26 12.78 -7.30
CA VAL A 376 26.74 11.74 -8.20
C VAL A 376 27.93 11.01 -8.85
N PRO A 377 27.92 9.66 -8.95
CA PRO A 377 28.95 8.90 -9.65
C PRO A 377 29.19 9.40 -11.09
N ALA A 378 30.45 9.46 -11.51
CA ALA A 378 30.82 9.92 -12.85
C ALA A 378 30.17 9.06 -13.95
N SER A 379 30.08 7.75 -13.74
CA SER A 379 29.36 6.78 -14.59
C SER A 379 27.93 7.24 -14.87
N VAL A 380 27.18 7.60 -13.83
CA VAL A 380 25.80 8.06 -13.90
C VAL A 380 25.69 9.42 -14.60
N MET A 381 26.56 10.37 -14.25
CA MET A 381 26.57 11.69 -14.88
C MET A 381 26.83 11.59 -16.39
N THR A 382 27.85 10.83 -16.80
CA THR A 382 28.16 10.61 -18.21
C THR A 382 27.01 9.92 -18.94
N PHE A 383 26.41 8.89 -18.33
CA PHE A 383 25.27 8.19 -18.91
C PHE A 383 24.07 9.12 -19.15
N LEU A 384 23.67 9.91 -18.14
CA LEU A 384 22.53 10.83 -18.26
C LEU A 384 22.80 11.96 -19.25
N GLN A 385 24.01 12.52 -19.27
CA GLN A 385 24.40 13.54 -20.24
C GLN A 385 24.35 13.02 -21.69
N ALA A 386 24.86 11.81 -21.93
CA ALA A 386 24.79 11.17 -23.23
C ALA A 386 23.34 10.93 -23.66
N LYS A 387 22.50 10.40 -22.75
CA LYS A 387 21.08 10.14 -22.99
C LYS A 387 20.27 11.43 -23.23
N ALA A 388 20.61 12.52 -22.56
CA ALA A 388 19.99 13.83 -22.78
C ALA A 388 20.35 14.39 -24.17
N ALA A 389 21.60 14.18 -24.63
CA ALA A 389 22.07 14.66 -25.93
C ALA A 389 21.42 13.95 -27.13
N THR A 390 21.00 12.68 -26.98
CA THR A 390 20.34 11.92 -28.05
C THR A 390 18.88 12.29 -28.28
N GLY A 391 18.28 13.12 -27.41
CA GLY A 391 16.87 13.51 -27.49
C GLY A 391 15.90 12.42 -27.02
N GLN A 392 14.65 12.81 -26.75
CA GLN A 392 13.58 11.90 -26.36
C GLN A 392 13.08 11.12 -27.59
N ALA A 393 12.94 9.80 -27.48
CA ALA A 393 12.33 8.99 -28.52
C ALA A 393 10.90 9.47 -28.82
N SER A 394 10.45 9.30 -30.07
CA SER A 394 9.08 9.59 -30.51
C SER A 394 8.04 8.93 -29.60
N ALA A 395 6.82 9.47 -29.54
CA ALA A 395 5.69 8.90 -28.80
C ALA A 395 5.62 7.37 -29.02
N GLU A 396 5.94 6.63 -27.97
CA GLU A 396 6.00 5.17 -27.99
C GLU A 396 4.58 4.59 -28.00
N ASP A 397 4.39 3.55 -28.80
CA ASP A 397 3.12 2.84 -28.86
C ASP A 397 3.07 1.78 -27.74
N PHE A 398 2.05 1.85 -26.89
CA PHE A 398 1.79 0.90 -25.80
C PHE A 398 0.49 0.10 -26.05
N SER A 399 -0.02 0.07 -27.29
CA SER A 399 -1.26 -0.62 -27.64
C SER A 399 -1.24 -2.14 -27.36
N HIS A 400 -0.06 -2.76 -27.34
CA HIS A 400 0.15 -4.17 -26.99
C HIS A 400 0.02 -4.45 -25.48
N VAL A 401 -0.05 -3.42 -24.64
CA VAL A 401 -0.12 -3.54 -23.18
C VAL A 401 -1.54 -3.30 -22.67
N THR A 402 -1.94 -4.06 -21.67
CA THR A 402 -3.19 -3.88 -20.93
C THR A 402 -2.87 -3.93 -19.45
N ASN A 403 -2.98 -2.78 -18.78
CA ASN A 403 -2.76 -2.66 -17.34
C ASN A 403 -4.12 -2.68 -16.63
N VAL A 404 -4.28 -3.57 -15.65
CA VAL A 404 -5.51 -3.70 -14.86
C VAL A 404 -5.17 -3.62 -13.38
N LEU A 405 -5.77 -2.64 -12.70
CA LEU A 405 -5.76 -2.58 -11.24
C LEU A 405 -6.77 -3.59 -10.71
N ILE A 406 -6.27 -4.70 -10.17
CA ILE A 406 -7.11 -5.79 -9.64
C ILE A 406 -7.30 -5.71 -8.13
N GLY A 407 -6.44 -4.95 -7.44
CA GLY A 407 -6.51 -4.70 -6.01
C GLY A 407 -6.12 -3.26 -5.69
N THR A 408 -7.03 -2.53 -5.06
CA THR A 408 -6.80 -1.14 -4.61
C THR A 408 -7.53 -0.90 -3.30
N ASN A 409 -7.17 0.18 -2.61
CA ASN A 409 -7.86 0.59 -1.40
C ASN A 409 -9.34 0.90 -1.66
N ARG A 410 -9.64 1.48 -2.84
CA ARG A 410 -11.02 1.73 -3.30
C ARG A 410 -11.86 0.47 -3.34
N ILE A 411 -11.33 -0.62 -3.92
CA ILE A 411 -12.05 -1.91 -4.01
C ILE A 411 -12.38 -2.42 -2.59
N ALA A 412 -11.43 -2.31 -1.66
CA ALA A 412 -11.67 -2.73 -0.27
C ALA A 412 -12.69 -1.83 0.45
N CYS A 413 -12.65 -0.51 0.25
CA CYS A 413 -13.66 0.42 0.76
C CYS A 413 -15.07 0.12 0.22
N GLU A 414 -15.20 -0.15 -1.07
CA GLU A 414 -16.48 -0.51 -1.69
C GLU A 414 -17.02 -1.84 -1.14
N ALA A 415 -16.15 -2.83 -0.92
CA ALA A 415 -16.52 -4.09 -0.27
C ALA A 415 -16.96 -3.87 1.18
N ALA A 416 -16.29 -2.99 1.93
CA ALA A 416 -16.72 -2.60 3.28
C ALA A 416 -18.13 -1.97 3.27
N CYS A 417 -18.41 -1.07 2.33
CA CYS A 417 -19.73 -0.45 2.17
C CYS A 417 -20.82 -1.44 1.76
N SER A 418 -20.50 -2.39 0.86
CA SER A 418 -21.42 -3.48 0.50
C SER A 418 -21.74 -4.34 1.73
N LYS A 419 -20.71 -4.71 2.51
CA LYS A 419 -20.91 -5.50 3.72
C LYS A 419 -21.72 -4.75 4.77
N SER A 420 -21.45 -3.48 5.01
CA SER A 420 -22.19 -2.69 5.99
C SER A 420 -23.66 -2.52 5.58
N SER A 421 -23.94 -2.35 4.28
CA SER A 421 -25.30 -2.36 3.73
C SER A 421 -26.03 -3.66 4.02
N SER A 422 -25.37 -4.81 3.77
CA SER A 422 -25.95 -6.13 4.07
C SER A 422 -26.23 -6.35 5.57
N LEU A 423 -25.57 -5.59 6.44
CA LEU A 423 -25.74 -5.63 7.88
C LEU A 423 -26.76 -4.59 8.38
N GLY A 424 -27.40 -3.82 7.50
CA GLY A 424 -28.46 -2.86 7.82
C GLY A 424 -27.99 -1.43 8.07
N PHE A 425 -26.74 -1.09 7.76
CA PHE A 425 -26.21 0.27 7.88
C PHE A 425 -26.31 1.02 6.55
N LEU A 426 -26.47 2.34 6.60
CA LEU A 426 -26.29 3.20 5.43
C LEU A 426 -24.80 3.51 5.25
N PRO A 427 -24.15 3.07 4.16
CA PRO A 427 -22.72 3.29 3.95
C PRO A 427 -22.40 4.69 3.44
N TYR A 428 -21.20 5.18 3.75
CA TYR A 428 -20.61 6.36 3.14
C TYR A 428 -19.09 6.18 2.99
N VAL A 429 -18.57 6.23 1.76
CA VAL A 429 -17.12 6.29 1.54
C VAL A 429 -16.67 7.73 1.69
N LEU A 430 -15.92 8.00 2.75
CA LEU A 430 -15.36 9.31 3.02
C LEU A 430 -14.18 9.63 2.10
N SER A 431 -13.24 8.71 1.96
CA SER A 431 -12.05 8.85 1.12
C SER A 431 -11.38 7.51 0.89
N THR A 432 -10.65 7.40 -0.21
CA THR A 432 -9.75 6.28 -0.52
C THR A 432 -8.28 6.73 -0.59
N GLU A 433 -8.02 7.98 -0.18
CA GLU A 433 -6.73 8.66 -0.29
C GLU A 433 -6.34 9.37 1.01
N LEU A 434 -6.78 8.83 2.15
CA LEU A 434 -6.42 9.37 3.46
C LEU A 434 -4.89 9.36 3.62
N CYS A 435 -4.31 10.50 3.99
CA CYS A 435 -2.87 10.62 4.23
C CYS A 435 -2.58 11.68 5.31
N GLY A 436 -1.49 11.51 6.06
CA GLY A 436 -1.10 12.44 7.13
C GLY A 436 -0.74 11.75 8.43
N GLU A 437 -0.54 12.54 9.49
CA GLU A 437 -0.12 12.04 10.80
C GLU A 437 -1.28 11.35 11.53
N ALA A 438 -1.13 10.06 11.87
CA ALA A 438 -2.20 9.19 12.37
C ALA A 438 -2.93 9.71 13.63
N LYS A 439 -2.20 10.33 14.57
CA LYS A 439 -2.77 10.94 15.78
C LYS A 439 -3.37 12.34 15.55
N SER A 440 -3.19 12.90 14.37
CA SER A 440 -3.71 14.21 14.02
C SER A 440 -5.03 14.09 13.27
N VAL A 441 -5.97 14.92 13.71
CA VAL A 441 -7.17 15.37 13.01
C VAL A 441 -6.90 15.86 11.57
N ASP A 442 -5.72 16.45 11.36
CA ASP A 442 -5.38 17.17 10.12
C ASP A 442 -5.20 16.27 8.91
N SER A 443 -5.00 14.96 9.11
CA SER A 443 -4.86 13.93 8.06
C SER A 443 -6.08 13.83 7.14
N VAL A 444 -7.24 14.33 7.58
CA VAL A 444 -8.47 14.31 6.79
C VAL A 444 -8.73 15.64 6.07
N LYS A 445 -8.02 16.73 6.41
CA LYS A 445 -8.21 18.09 5.83
C LYS A 445 -7.89 18.21 4.33
N ARG A 446 -7.36 17.16 3.69
CA ARG A 446 -6.87 17.18 2.29
C ARG A 446 -7.81 16.50 1.28
N ILE A 447 -9.06 16.24 1.64
CA ILE A 447 -10.03 15.58 0.74
C ILE A 447 -10.91 16.63 0.07
N GLU A 448 -10.58 17.00 -1.18
CA GLU A 448 -11.45 17.73 -2.09
C GLU A 448 -11.60 16.93 -3.39
N VAL A 449 -12.82 16.46 -3.69
CA VAL A 449 -13.21 16.12 -5.07
C VAL A 449 -14.46 16.95 -5.38
N LYS A 450 -14.36 17.78 -6.41
CA LYS A 450 -15.43 18.59 -7.00
C LYS A 450 -16.63 17.71 -7.37
N ILE A 451 -17.78 17.95 -6.74
CA ILE A 451 -19.08 17.59 -7.32
C ILE A 451 -19.95 18.84 -7.31
N GLU A 452 -20.23 19.35 -8.51
CA GLU A 452 -21.15 20.46 -8.75
C GLU A 452 -22.59 20.00 -8.57
N GLY A 453 -23.37 20.84 -7.86
CA GLY A 453 -24.82 20.92 -8.03
C GLY A 453 -25.64 20.06 -7.07
N HIS A 454 -26.14 20.68 -6.00
CA HIS A 454 -27.56 21.00 -5.80
C HIS A 454 -27.75 21.57 -4.37
N ARG A 455 -28.28 22.79 -4.28
CA ARG A 455 -28.67 23.40 -3.00
C ARG A 455 -30.02 22.86 -2.56
N SER A 456 -30.14 22.44 -1.30
CA SER A 456 -31.43 22.35 -0.61
C SER A 456 -31.19 22.59 0.89
N ASN A 457 -31.96 23.53 1.46
CA ASN A 457 -31.98 23.89 2.87
C ASN A 457 -32.50 22.73 3.72
N VAL A 458 -31.78 22.36 4.79
CA VAL A 458 -32.31 21.58 5.91
C VAL A 458 -31.88 22.24 7.22
N ASP A 459 -32.87 22.53 8.05
CA ASP A 459 -32.78 23.28 9.31
C ASP A 459 -32.27 22.43 10.48
N VAL A 460 -31.34 23.03 11.23
CA VAL A 460 -31.04 22.99 12.67
C VAL A 460 -31.54 21.78 13.49
N ASN A 461 -30.74 20.69 13.57
CA ASN A 461 -30.58 19.89 14.82
C ASN A 461 -29.38 18.90 14.84
N THR A 462 -28.31 19.22 14.12
CA THR A 462 -27.03 18.48 14.09
C THR A 462 -25.90 19.44 14.40
N ASN A 463 -25.79 20.01 15.61
CA ASN A 463 -24.73 21.00 15.89
C ASN A 463 -23.55 20.45 16.72
N LEU A 464 -23.75 19.47 17.60
CA LEU A 464 -22.67 19.00 18.49
C LEU A 464 -21.76 17.93 17.85
N LEU A 465 -22.34 16.90 17.23
CA LEU A 465 -21.61 15.91 16.44
C LEU A 465 -20.98 16.58 15.21
N ARG A 466 -21.71 17.49 14.57
CA ARG A 466 -21.24 18.34 13.45
C ARG A 466 -20.04 19.20 13.83
N ALA A 467 -20.12 19.99 14.91
CA ALA A 467 -19.00 20.85 15.32
C ALA A 467 -17.72 20.07 15.67
N ARG A 468 -17.86 18.83 16.17
CA ARG A 468 -16.73 18.00 16.58
C ARG A 468 -16.17 17.14 15.44
N LEU A 469 -17.02 16.60 14.56
CA LEU A 469 -16.58 16.00 13.29
C LEU A 469 -15.90 17.07 12.38
N LEU A 470 -16.38 18.33 12.42
CA LEU A 470 -15.78 19.51 11.76
C LEU A 470 -14.39 19.86 12.28
N SER A 471 -14.23 19.96 13.60
CA SER A 471 -12.97 20.44 14.19
C SER A 471 -11.91 19.36 14.33
N GLU A 472 -12.29 18.08 14.44
CA GLU A 472 -11.43 16.97 14.88
C GLU A 472 -11.27 15.83 13.85
N PHE A 473 -12.01 15.82 12.74
CA PHE A 473 -11.76 14.89 11.63
C PHE A 473 -11.64 15.59 10.28
N GLY A 474 -11.35 16.89 10.22
CA GLY A 474 -10.94 17.59 8.99
C GLY A 474 -11.89 17.47 7.78
N LEU A 475 -13.16 17.13 7.99
CA LEU A 475 -14.11 16.83 6.93
C LEU A 475 -14.53 18.09 6.16
N SER A 476 -14.72 17.96 4.84
CA SER A 476 -15.33 19.04 4.06
C SER A 476 -16.78 19.26 4.49
N GLU A 477 -17.25 20.52 4.42
CA GLU A 477 -18.67 20.86 4.64
C GLU A 477 -19.63 20.03 3.77
N ASN A 478 -19.19 19.62 2.58
CA ASN A 478 -20.00 18.78 1.70
C ASN A 478 -20.10 17.35 2.23
N SER A 479 -18.98 16.74 2.63
CA SER A 479 -18.95 15.39 3.21
C SER A 479 -19.80 15.31 4.47
N LEU A 480 -19.76 16.36 5.28
CA LEU A 480 -20.56 16.48 6.49
C LEU A 480 -22.05 16.56 6.18
N ARG A 481 -22.45 17.36 5.19
CA ARG A 481 -23.86 17.43 4.75
C ARG A 481 -24.37 16.08 4.27
N GLU A 482 -23.55 15.31 3.57
CA GLU A 482 -23.95 14.00 3.08
C GLU A 482 -24.08 12.99 4.24
N ILE A 483 -23.15 13.01 5.20
CA ILE A 483 -23.25 12.20 6.42
C ILE A 483 -24.50 12.59 7.22
N ASP A 484 -24.76 13.89 7.42
CA ASP A 484 -25.96 14.39 8.10
C ASP A 484 -27.24 13.88 7.40
N ARG A 485 -27.28 13.94 6.08
CA ARG A 485 -28.39 13.42 5.29
C ARG A 485 -28.59 11.92 5.49
N LEU A 486 -27.52 11.14 5.57
CA LEU A 486 -27.59 9.70 5.83
C LEU A 486 -28.03 9.40 7.26
N VAL A 487 -27.58 10.16 8.25
CA VAL A 487 -28.03 10.02 9.65
C VAL A 487 -29.53 10.30 9.74
N LEU A 488 -30.00 11.40 9.15
CA LEU A 488 -31.42 11.74 9.11
C LEU A 488 -32.24 10.66 8.39
N LYS A 489 -31.74 10.15 7.26
CA LYS A 489 -32.38 9.06 6.53
C LYS A 489 -32.45 7.77 7.36
N ALA A 490 -31.40 7.47 8.11
CA ALA A 490 -31.38 6.30 8.98
C ALA A 490 -32.34 6.46 10.17
N GLN A 491 -32.46 7.66 10.75
CA GLN A 491 -33.43 7.96 11.82
C GLN A 491 -34.89 7.84 11.34
N GLN A 492 -35.16 8.15 10.08
CA GLN A 492 -36.49 8.06 9.47
C GLN A 492 -36.83 6.65 8.94
N SER A 493 -35.90 5.70 9.04
CA SER A 493 -36.02 4.38 8.44
C SER A 493 -36.17 3.30 9.51
N ASP A 494 -37.32 2.64 9.55
CA ASP A 494 -37.61 1.55 10.51
C ASP A 494 -36.65 0.35 10.38
N SER A 495 -35.99 0.20 9.23
CA SER A 495 -35.07 -0.90 8.93
C SER A 495 -33.58 -0.55 9.08
N ALA A 496 -33.23 0.73 9.20
CA ALA A 496 -31.83 1.13 9.24
C ALA A 496 -31.29 1.03 10.67
N ARG A 497 -30.15 0.35 10.83
CA ARG A 497 -29.46 0.24 12.13
C ARG A 497 -28.58 1.45 12.43
N GLY A 498 -28.27 2.27 11.43
CA GLY A 498 -27.41 3.44 11.57
C GLY A 498 -26.59 3.73 10.33
N VAL A 499 -25.46 4.41 10.50
CA VAL A 499 -24.55 4.83 9.43
C VAL A 499 -23.19 4.16 9.60
N CYS A 500 -22.58 3.77 8.49
CA CYS A 500 -21.22 3.23 8.43
C CYS A 500 -20.36 4.12 7.53
N VAL A 501 -19.45 4.88 8.11
CA VAL A 501 -18.48 5.69 7.37
C VAL A 501 -17.21 4.87 7.18
N VAL A 502 -16.75 4.78 5.93
CA VAL A 502 -15.54 4.05 5.53
C VAL A 502 -14.54 5.03 4.96
N ALA A 503 -13.30 4.96 5.40
CA ALA A 503 -12.18 5.63 4.75
C ALA A 503 -11.05 4.64 4.51
N GLY A 504 -10.15 4.97 3.60
CA GLY A 504 -8.90 4.26 3.45
C GLY A 504 -7.83 5.13 2.81
N GLY A 505 -6.60 4.64 2.85
CA GLY A 505 -5.39 5.36 2.49
C GLY A 505 -4.23 4.89 3.35
N GLU A 506 -3.19 5.71 3.47
CA GLU A 506 -1.97 5.36 4.20
C GLU A 506 -1.56 6.54 5.09
N THR A 507 -1.62 6.33 6.41
CA THR A 507 -1.16 7.36 7.37
C THR A 507 0.28 7.14 7.82
N THR A 508 0.85 8.13 8.49
CA THR A 508 2.22 8.08 9.02
C THR A 508 2.23 8.38 10.51
N VAL A 509 3.26 7.89 11.21
CA VAL A 509 3.52 8.22 12.61
C VAL A 509 4.87 8.90 12.70
N THR A 510 4.90 10.09 13.28
CA THR A 510 6.13 10.74 13.70
C THR A 510 6.59 10.10 15.01
N VAL A 511 7.57 9.21 14.92
CA VAL A 511 8.14 8.50 16.08
C VAL A 511 8.97 9.47 16.94
N ARG A 512 8.58 9.62 18.21
CA ARG A 512 9.24 10.46 19.23
C ARG A 512 9.63 9.67 20.47
N GLY A 513 8.83 8.65 20.82
CA GLY A 513 9.05 7.79 21.96
C GLY A 513 9.82 6.50 21.62
N LYS A 514 9.87 5.60 22.60
CA LYS A 514 10.48 4.26 22.47
C LYS A 514 9.45 3.14 22.57
N GLY A 515 8.18 3.50 22.55
CA GLY A 515 7.05 2.58 22.62
C GLY A 515 6.96 1.66 21.41
N LYS A 516 6.04 0.71 21.53
CA LYS A 516 5.66 -0.20 20.45
C LYS A 516 4.24 0.13 20.00
N GLY A 517 4.04 0.27 18.70
CA GLY A 517 2.76 0.63 18.12
C GLY A 517 2.83 0.80 16.62
N GLY A 518 1.71 1.23 16.03
CA GLY A 518 1.62 1.57 14.63
C GLY A 518 0.59 2.66 14.40
N ARG A 519 0.48 3.09 13.13
CA ARG A 519 -0.39 4.19 12.71
C ARG A 519 -1.87 3.90 12.95
N ASN A 520 -2.31 2.68 12.67
CA ASN A 520 -3.71 2.30 12.83
C ASN A 520 -4.08 2.22 14.32
N GLN A 521 -3.17 1.71 15.14
CA GLN A 521 -3.32 1.69 16.60
C GLN A 521 -3.30 3.09 17.22
N GLU A 522 -2.40 3.98 16.79
CA GLU A 522 -2.39 5.38 17.27
C GLU A 522 -3.65 6.13 16.86
N MET A 523 -4.13 5.92 15.62
CA MET A 523 -5.39 6.50 15.16
C MET A 523 -6.58 5.98 15.97
N ALA A 524 -6.61 4.70 16.33
CA ALA A 524 -7.65 4.14 17.18
C ALA A 524 -7.62 4.75 18.60
N LEU A 525 -6.43 4.96 19.20
CA LEU A 525 -6.31 5.63 20.50
C LEU A 525 -6.82 7.08 20.43
N ALA A 526 -6.38 7.83 19.42
CA ALA A 526 -6.81 9.21 19.21
C ALA A 526 -8.34 9.29 19.01
N ALA A 527 -8.89 8.43 18.16
CA ALA A 527 -10.34 8.34 17.96
C ALA A 527 -11.08 7.99 19.25
N GLY A 528 -10.57 7.07 20.07
CA GLY A 528 -11.18 6.68 21.34
C GLY A 528 -11.29 7.83 22.34
N MET A 529 -10.32 8.75 22.36
CA MET A 529 -10.41 9.99 23.16
C MET A 529 -11.56 10.87 22.67
N GLU A 530 -11.75 10.99 21.36
CA GLU A 530 -12.83 11.81 20.79
C GLU A 530 -14.22 11.16 20.93
N LEU A 531 -14.33 9.85 20.72
CA LEU A 531 -15.58 9.12 20.93
C LEU A 531 -16.08 9.25 22.37
N HIS A 532 -15.17 9.24 23.35
CA HIS A 532 -15.53 9.45 24.74
C HIS A 532 -16.12 10.84 24.99
N ARG A 533 -15.49 11.89 24.44
CA ARG A 533 -16.00 13.26 24.53
C ARG A 533 -17.38 13.37 23.89
N LEU A 534 -17.59 12.73 22.74
CA LEU A 534 -18.85 12.73 21.99
C LEU A 534 -20.00 12.03 22.72
N SER A 535 -19.70 11.06 23.58
CA SER A 535 -20.69 10.26 24.30
C SER A 535 -21.26 10.94 25.56
N GLY A 536 -20.97 12.24 25.79
CA GLY A 536 -21.49 13.02 26.91
C GLY A 536 -20.80 12.79 28.26
N ASN A 537 -19.76 11.95 28.32
CA ASN A 537 -18.98 11.66 29.52
C ASN A 537 -17.94 12.77 29.79
N ASN A 538 -18.39 13.97 30.17
CA ASN A 538 -17.49 15.11 30.45
C ASN A 538 -16.89 15.12 31.87
N ASN A 539 -17.11 14.10 32.70
CA ASN A 539 -16.55 14.07 34.05
C ASN A 539 -15.18 13.41 34.05
N THR A 540 -14.14 14.22 33.79
CA THR A 540 -12.83 14.30 34.50
C THR A 540 -11.73 14.74 33.54
N VAL A 541 -11.27 16.00 33.65
CA VAL A 541 -9.94 16.43 34.14
C VAL A 541 -10.03 17.95 34.34
N GLN A 542 -10.44 18.39 35.54
CA GLN A 542 -10.14 19.73 36.02
C GLN A 542 -9.34 19.56 37.30
N SER A 543 -8.09 20.00 37.24
CA SER A 543 -7.21 20.18 38.39
C SER A 543 -7.86 21.06 39.43
N ASP A 544 -7.77 20.63 40.69
CA ASP A 544 -8.14 21.36 41.89
C ASP A 544 -7.76 22.85 41.83
N ASN A 545 -8.76 23.74 41.90
CA ASN A 545 -8.75 24.98 42.69
C ASN A 545 -9.95 25.87 42.33
N GLN A 546 -10.98 25.85 43.18
CA GLN A 546 -11.53 27.01 43.91
C GLN A 546 -12.97 26.76 44.33
N ALA A 547 -13.22 27.04 45.61
CA ALA A 547 -14.50 26.92 46.27
C ALA A 547 -15.48 28.02 45.84
N GLY A 548 -16.77 27.67 45.78
CA GLY A 548 -17.88 28.59 46.03
C GLY A 548 -18.69 29.04 44.82
N SER A 549 -19.76 28.31 44.50
CA SER A 549 -21.11 28.88 44.27
C SER A 549 -22.12 27.78 43.93
N SER A 550 -23.31 27.92 44.52
CA SER A 550 -24.45 26.99 44.50
C SER A 550 -25.08 26.82 43.10
N PRO A 551 -25.83 25.73 42.85
CA PRO A 551 -26.35 25.39 41.53
C PRO A 551 -27.63 26.18 41.25
N THR A 552 -27.65 26.95 40.16
CA THR A 552 -28.90 27.44 39.56
C THR A 552 -29.30 26.55 38.40
N SER A 553 -30.43 25.88 38.61
CA SER A 553 -31.20 25.14 37.62
C SER A 553 -31.66 26.03 36.46
N SER A 554 -31.46 25.57 35.22
CA SER A 554 -32.52 25.61 34.21
C SER A 554 -32.23 24.58 33.12
N ALA A 555 -33.00 23.48 33.20
CA ALA A 555 -33.22 22.60 32.08
C ALA A 555 -34.10 23.32 31.06
N ALA A 556 -33.62 23.40 29.81
CA ALA A 556 -34.45 23.56 28.63
C ALA A 556 -34.08 22.41 27.70
N GLY A 557 -35.05 21.52 27.48
CA GLY A 557 -34.88 20.28 26.76
C GLY A 557 -34.43 20.51 25.32
N SER A 558 -33.39 19.78 24.91
CA SER A 558 -33.18 19.41 23.53
C SER A 558 -33.40 17.90 23.47
N ASP A 559 -34.50 17.49 22.83
CA ASP A 559 -34.79 16.10 22.44
C ASP A 559 -33.78 15.64 21.36
N LEU A 560 -32.50 15.66 21.70
CA LEU A 560 -31.43 15.17 20.87
C LEU A 560 -31.06 13.78 21.39
N ILE A 561 -31.29 12.74 20.59
CA ILE A 561 -30.80 11.39 20.83
C ILE A 561 -29.27 11.47 20.84
N GLN A 562 -28.65 11.58 22.03
CA GLN A 562 -27.21 11.44 22.14
C GLN A 562 -26.86 9.96 21.99
N PRO A 563 -25.97 9.59 21.06
CA PRO A 563 -25.50 8.22 20.97
C PRO A 563 -24.84 7.87 22.30
N SER A 564 -25.18 6.72 22.85
CA SER A 564 -24.50 6.23 24.03
C SER A 564 -23.07 5.84 23.67
N ALA A 565 -22.22 5.71 24.69
CA ALA A 565 -20.84 5.32 24.51
C ALA A 565 -20.63 3.96 23.80
N GLY A 566 -21.65 3.09 23.75
CA GLY A 566 -21.61 1.83 22.99
C GLY A 566 -22.08 1.94 21.54
N ASP A 567 -22.70 3.06 21.16
CA ASP A 567 -23.30 3.25 19.83
C ASP A 567 -22.29 3.79 18.80
N LEU A 568 -21.11 4.22 19.24
CA LEU A 568 -20.02 4.70 18.40
C LEU A 568 -18.86 3.70 18.47
N VAL A 569 -18.45 3.17 17.32
CA VAL A 569 -17.28 2.30 17.19
C VAL A 569 -16.38 2.80 16.08
N PHE A 570 -15.09 2.87 16.37
CA PHE A 570 -14.06 3.16 15.39
C PHE A 570 -13.06 2.00 15.31
N LEU A 571 -12.83 1.51 14.09
CA LEU A 571 -11.79 0.55 13.76
C LEU A 571 -10.83 1.19 12.77
N SER A 572 -9.53 0.99 12.97
CA SER A 572 -8.50 1.28 11.98
C SER A 572 -7.58 0.06 11.85
N GLY A 573 -7.28 -0.38 10.63
CA GLY A 573 -6.45 -1.56 10.39
C GLY A 573 -5.76 -1.60 9.03
N GLY A 574 -4.54 -2.15 9.02
CA GLY A 574 -3.75 -2.44 7.83
C GLY A 574 -4.23 -3.71 7.15
N THR A 575 -4.41 -3.65 5.83
CA THR A 575 -4.93 -4.78 5.05
C THR A 575 -3.93 -5.93 4.90
N ASP A 576 -2.65 -5.69 5.18
CA ASP A 576 -1.59 -6.71 5.25
C ASP A 576 -1.58 -7.52 6.56
N GLY A 577 -2.40 -7.09 7.52
CA GLY A 577 -2.54 -7.70 8.82
C GLY A 577 -1.49 -7.29 9.85
N GLN A 578 -0.69 -6.25 9.54
CA GLN A 578 0.34 -5.72 10.42
C GLN A 578 0.25 -4.20 10.51
N ASP A 579 0.54 -3.67 11.70
CA ASP A 579 0.59 -2.24 11.95
C ASP A 579 1.81 -1.92 12.81
N GLY A 580 2.77 -1.21 12.21
CA GLY A 580 4.10 -1.03 12.78
C GLY A 580 4.83 -2.37 13.04
N PRO A 581 5.82 -2.41 13.94
CA PRO A 581 6.52 -3.64 14.31
C PRO A 581 5.70 -4.51 15.28
N THR A 582 4.42 -4.75 14.99
CA THR A 582 3.48 -5.45 15.87
C THR A 582 2.81 -6.64 15.19
N SER A 583 2.17 -7.52 15.97
CA SER A 583 1.41 -8.66 15.45
C SER A 583 -0.06 -8.32 15.15
N ALA A 584 -0.47 -7.07 15.38
CA ALA A 584 -1.84 -6.61 15.17
C ALA A 584 -1.90 -5.86 13.85
N ALA A 585 -3.04 -5.95 13.17
CA ALA A 585 -3.37 -5.14 12.00
C ALA A 585 -3.73 -3.70 12.40
N GLY A 586 -4.13 -3.46 13.65
CA GLY A 586 -4.58 -2.15 14.08
C GLY A 586 -5.31 -2.17 15.42
N GLY A 587 -6.25 -1.23 15.59
CA GLY A 587 -7.01 -1.07 16.83
C GLY A 587 -8.50 -0.81 16.59
N ILE A 588 -9.31 -1.19 17.57
CA ILE A 588 -10.76 -0.97 17.59
C ILE A 588 -11.19 -0.41 18.96
N VAL A 589 -11.98 0.65 18.96
CA VAL A 589 -12.41 1.38 20.16
C VAL A 589 -13.87 1.80 20.07
N ASP A 590 -14.48 2.07 21.22
CA ASP A 590 -15.82 2.64 21.34
C ASP A 590 -15.80 3.88 22.26
N GLY A 591 -16.94 4.52 22.49
CA GLY A 591 -17.04 5.67 23.42
C GLY A 591 -16.76 5.35 24.90
N ASN A 592 -16.77 4.07 25.28
CA ASN A 592 -16.41 3.60 26.63
C ASN A 592 -14.91 3.31 26.78
N PHE A 593 -14.13 3.35 25.70
CA PHE A 593 -12.72 3.03 25.69
C PHE A 593 -11.92 3.80 26.75
N LEU A 594 -12.07 5.12 26.81
CA LEU A 594 -11.30 5.95 27.75
C LEU A 594 -11.64 5.65 29.22
N ALA A 595 -12.91 5.41 29.52
CA ALA A 595 -13.36 5.00 30.85
C ALA A 595 -12.75 3.65 31.26
N ARG A 596 -12.73 2.67 30.34
CA ARG A 596 -12.10 1.37 30.56
C ARG A 596 -10.59 1.50 30.78
N ALA A 597 -9.91 2.35 30.00
CA ALA A 597 -8.48 2.60 30.16
C ALA A 597 -8.17 3.23 31.54
N SER A 598 -8.94 4.23 31.95
CA SER A 598 -8.80 4.87 33.27
C SER A 598 -9.02 3.90 34.42
N GLN A 599 -10.06 3.05 34.34
CA GLN A 599 -10.32 2.00 35.35
C GLN A 599 -9.18 0.97 35.45
N ALA A 600 -8.48 0.72 34.35
CA ALA A 600 -7.29 -0.14 34.30
C ALA A 600 -5.99 0.57 34.72
N GLY A 601 -6.05 1.86 35.09
CA GLY A 601 -4.88 2.67 35.44
C GLY A 601 -3.96 2.97 34.24
N LEU A 602 -4.51 3.05 33.03
CA LEU A 602 -3.77 3.32 31.79
C LEU A 602 -4.10 4.74 31.29
N ASP A 603 -3.09 5.60 31.18
CA ASP A 603 -3.24 6.95 30.63
C ASP A 603 -3.05 6.94 29.11
N VAL A 604 -4.14 7.09 28.35
CA VAL A 604 -4.10 7.05 26.87
C VAL A 604 -3.15 8.12 26.29
N GLY A 605 -3.09 9.31 26.90
CA GLY A 605 -2.26 10.41 26.43
C GLY A 605 -0.77 10.12 26.59
N GLU A 606 -0.36 9.51 27.70
CA GLU A 606 1.03 9.09 27.95
C GLU A 606 1.51 8.06 26.91
N TYR A 607 0.70 7.02 26.65
CA TYR A 607 1.06 5.99 25.69
C TYR A 607 1.11 6.55 24.26
N LEU A 608 0.20 7.46 23.89
CA LEU A 608 0.22 8.12 22.58
C LEU A 608 1.46 9.03 22.43
N ALA A 609 1.83 9.76 23.48
CA ALA A 609 3.04 10.60 23.48
C ALA A 609 4.34 9.78 23.35
N ASN A 610 4.35 8.55 23.86
CA ASN A 610 5.48 7.63 23.80
C ASN A 610 5.46 6.67 22.59
N ASN A 611 4.49 6.79 21.67
CA ASN A 611 4.28 5.87 20.55
C ASN A 611 4.12 4.39 21.00
N ASP A 612 3.43 4.15 22.12
CA ASP A 612 3.30 2.84 22.77
C ASP A 612 1.86 2.25 22.70
N SER A 613 1.14 2.54 21.61
CA SER A 613 -0.26 2.16 21.45
C SER A 613 -0.51 0.65 21.56
N PHE A 614 0.42 -0.19 21.11
CA PHE A 614 0.30 -1.66 21.19
C PHE A 614 0.25 -2.14 22.64
N THR A 615 1.12 -1.61 23.50
CA THR A 615 1.21 -2.02 24.90
C THR A 615 -0.08 -1.68 25.64
N LEU A 616 -0.64 -0.48 25.41
CA LEU A 616 -1.92 -0.09 26.00
C LEU A 616 -3.04 -1.01 25.56
N LEU A 617 -3.20 -1.20 24.24
CA LEU A 617 -4.28 -2.02 23.68
C LEU A 617 -4.16 -3.49 24.08
N SER A 618 -2.93 -4.02 24.22
CA SER A 618 -2.68 -5.39 24.68
C SER A 618 -3.09 -5.60 26.14
N ARG A 619 -2.92 -4.58 26.99
CA ARG A 619 -3.27 -4.66 28.42
C ARG A 619 -4.77 -4.49 28.63
N LEU A 620 -5.40 -3.61 27.86
CA LEU A 620 -6.82 -3.31 28.01
C LEU A 620 -7.68 -4.49 27.53
N GLY A 621 -8.58 -4.98 28.40
CA GLY A 621 -9.50 -6.07 28.06
C GLY A 621 -8.83 -7.36 27.59
N GLY A 622 -7.55 -7.58 27.93
CA GLY A 622 -6.77 -8.73 27.47
C GLY A 622 -6.46 -8.70 25.96
N GLY A 623 -6.40 -7.52 25.34
CA GLY A 623 -6.12 -7.38 23.91
C GLY A 623 -7.37 -7.32 23.04
N SER A 624 -8.57 -7.24 23.62
CA SER A 624 -9.84 -7.16 22.88
C SER A 624 -9.98 -5.94 21.97
N ASN A 625 -9.15 -4.91 22.18
CA ASN A 625 -9.12 -3.70 21.37
C ASN A 625 -8.05 -3.75 20.26
N LEU A 626 -7.30 -4.85 20.14
CA LEU A 626 -6.42 -5.08 18.99
C LEU A 626 -7.21 -5.75 17.87
N VAL A 627 -6.99 -5.27 16.65
CA VAL A 627 -7.46 -5.97 15.44
C VAL A 627 -6.37 -6.97 15.06
N VAL A 628 -6.64 -8.26 15.17
CA VAL A 628 -5.66 -9.32 14.87
C VAL A 628 -6.20 -10.21 13.76
N THR A 629 -5.63 -10.09 12.56
CA THR A 629 -5.96 -10.91 11.40
C THR A 629 -4.94 -12.02 11.14
N GLY A 630 -3.73 -11.88 11.68
CA GLY A 630 -2.56 -12.58 11.14
C GLY A 630 -2.14 -11.99 9.78
N LEU A 631 -1.08 -12.54 9.20
CA LEU A 631 -0.65 -12.18 7.85
C LEU A 631 -1.79 -12.48 6.86
N THR A 632 -2.17 -11.52 6.02
CA THR A 632 -3.29 -11.68 5.09
C THR A 632 -2.85 -12.11 3.69
N GLY A 633 -1.59 -11.82 3.31
CA GLY A 633 -1.08 -12.10 1.96
C GLY A 633 -1.47 -11.06 0.89
N THR A 634 -2.04 -9.92 1.31
CA THR A 634 -2.37 -8.77 0.44
C THR A 634 -1.90 -7.46 1.08
N ASN A 635 -1.91 -6.34 0.35
CA ASN A 635 -1.68 -5.02 0.93
C ASN A 635 -2.22 -3.90 0.03
N VAL A 636 -3.36 -3.36 0.37
CA VAL A 636 -3.96 -2.17 -0.26
C VAL A 636 -4.07 -1.01 0.74
N MET A 637 -3.03 -0.85 1.57
CA MET A 637 -2.92 0.18 2.63
C MET A 637 -3.86 -0.06 3.81
N ASP A 638 -4.34 1.01 4.46
CA ASP A 638 -5.19 0.98 5.65
C ASP A 638 -6.68 1.17 5.33
N LEU A 639 -7.55 0.65 6.20
CA LEU A 639 -8.98 0.93 6.22
C LEU A 639 -9.42 1.43 7.60
N GLN A 640 -10.30 2.42 7.59
CA GLN A 640 -10.96 2.96 8.77
C GLN A 640 -12.47 2.79 8.64
N ILE A 641 -13.11 2.33 9.72
CA ILE A 641 -14.56 2.12 9.80
C ILE A 641 -15.07 2.83 11.04
N LEU A 642 -15.96 3.80 10.85
CA LEU A 642 -16.73 4.43 11.91
C LEU A 642 -18.19 3.96 11.80
N LEU A 643 -18.64 3.24 12.82
CA LEU A 643 -20.05 2.88 12.97
C LEU A 643 -20.73 3.86 13.91
N VAL A 644 -21.87 4.38 13.46
CA VAL A 644 -22.80 5.16 14.25
C VAL A 644 -24.10 4.38 14.29
N GLN A 645 -24.32 3.65 15.38
CA GLN A 645 -25.53 2.89 15.59
C GLN A 645 -26.64 3.82 16.10
N LEU A 646 -27.82 3.70 15.49
CA LEU A 646 -29.02 4.38 15.95
C LEU A 646 -29.82 3.39 16.77
N ARG A 647 -30.29 3.82 17.94
CA ARG A 647 -31.23 3.04 18.75
C ARG A 647 -32.59 3.14 18.07
N GLN A 648 -33.16 1.99 17.74
CA GLN A 648 -34.57 1.93 17.34
C GLN A 648 -35.41 2.30 18.56
N SER A 649 -36.27 3.31 18.39
CA SER A 649 -37.18 3.84 19.41
C SER A 649 -38.27 2.85 19.78
#